data_AF-A0A0N9V3L2-F1
#
_entry.id   AF-A0A0N9V3L2-F1
#
_cell.length_a   1.000
_cell.length_b   1.000
_cell.length_c   1.000
_cell.angle_alpha   90.00
_cell.angle_beta   90.00
_cell.angle_gamma   90.00
#
_symmetry.space_group_name_H-M   'P 1'
#
loop_
_entity.id
_entity.type
_entity.pdbx_description
1 polymer ?
#
loop_
_entity_poly.entity_id
_entity_poly.type
_entity_poly.pdbx_seq_one_letter_code
_entity_poly.pdbx_strand_id
1 'polypeptide(L)'
;MPRVQVYQANQVAPAETTGARHRAADIGAGGMAIGAGVTNLGRSAAEFADAQEDINLRFDDTEAQKAAQRYQVAAAKITSEFQMETGANAYGKRTATEEALAKLREETLGTATNDRMRRMASDRIAGLYGADTVKVGEHATRQLRTEQDATLKAQIVLSGEDAAANWDRPDLMTAHVDTMKSSVEKLGTLNGWSNDRVRLETSSAVSAVHKDVINRMLADDDIDTAQIYLEANADEMNATDELSVRGAMKEPLLTRQAQGDFDRAVGTMPVPEGAATKEAAPAGTSFDAMVAVTAQSESGNRERDASGRLITSPAGAQGKMQVMPGTNLDPGFGVRAAKDNSDAERTRVGRDYLAAMLKRYGGDPAKAWAAYNAGPGRVDDAIAGGGDWLSRLPKETRDYVKKNVAAVGGGAGAQQSARTWDKAAVYAQIDALADKEGWSPERRERSKLWADKEIARDEQLKAREEDAAEREASAWVMKNSGFTDLSQMPASIRDRLSPEAQLRYMEAAKRNAAPKEVPANGPTALALTLKSIYEPEGFKSEALGAYAGSMTRAELESLAVRQARMRTEKPKDTRMRSGITGAISWGEKYGGLGKFNEDQRVAIYGLMESDARRLSADGKKELTEQDYLALFKRATREVPTTTWYGGSSTRPIYDMGASNIPAATRKKIADAYRKTYGTDPTDEQVADYWRRVYAK
;
A
#
# COMPACT_ATOMS: atom_id res chain seq x y z
N MET A 1 -39.13 -15.32 48.58
CA MET A 1 -40.53 -15.37 48.12
C MET A 1 -40.67 -14.48 46.89
N PRO A 2 -41.60 -14.72 45.95
CA PRO A 2 -42.34 -15.97 45.65
C PRO A 2 -42.39 -16.33 44.13
N ARG A 3 -42.96 -17.51 43.84
CA ARG A 3 -43.14 -18.17 42.53
C ARG A 3 -44.64 -18.27 42.13
N VAL A 4 -44.89 -18.28 40.82
CA VAL A 4 -45.89 -19.00 39.97
C VAL A 4 -47.15 -19.63 40.60
N GLN A 5 -48.33 -19.45 39.96
CA GLN A 5 -49.22 -20.57 39.55
C GLN A 5 -50.26 -20.23 38.47
N VAL A 6 -50.55 -21.27 37.66
CA VAL A 6 -51.44 -21.41 36.50
C VAL A 6 -52.84 -21.84 36.95
N TYR A 7 -53.89 -21.53 36.17
CA TYR A 7 -55.21 -22.16 36.30
C TYR A 7 -55.69 -22.81 34.99
N GLN A 8 -56.07 -24.09 35.10
CA GLN A 8 -57.07 -24.87 34.33
C GLN A 8 -58.20 -25.22 35.34
N ALA A 9 -59.44 -25.63 35.05
CA ALA A 9 -60.23 -25.97 33.86
C ALA A 9 -61.72 -25.79 34.23
N ASN A 10 -62.65 -25.80 33.27
CA ASN A 10 -64.00 -26.32 33.51
C ASN A 10 -64.59 -26.93 32.24
N GLN A 11 -64.90 -28.23 32.35
CA GLN A 11 -65.70 -29.04 31.42
C GLN A 11 -67.19 -28.83 31.70
N VAL A 12 -68.03 -28.85 30.68
CA VAL A 12 -69.40 -29.40 30.77
C VAL A 12 -69.76 -30.04 29.43
N ALA A 13 -70.14 -31.33 29.48
CA ALA A 13 -70.80 -32.10 28.42
C ALA A 13 -72.22 -32.50 28.90
N PRO A 14 -73.04 -33.18 28.08
CA PRO A 14 -74.37 -32.75 27.63
C PRO A 14 -75.51 -33.00 28.64
N ALA A 15 -76.62 -32.26 28.50
CA ALA A 15 -77.89 -32.56 29.18
C ALA A 15 -78.92 -33.13 28.19
N GLU A 16 -79.44 -34.29 28.55
CA GLU A 16 -80.40 -35.13 27.81
C GLU A 16 -81.83 -34.55 27.75
N THR A 17 -82.58 -35.10 26.80
CA THR A 17 -83.98 -34.85 26.48
C THR A 17 -84.92 -35.10 27.67
N THR A 18 -85.81 -34.15 27.96
CA THR A 18 -86.97 -34.38 28.83
C THR A 18 -88.20 -34.74 28.01
N GLY A 19 -88.57 -36.02 28.03
CA GLY A 19 -89.87 -36.52 27.62
C GLY A 19 -90.78 -36.75 28.84
N ALA A 20 -91.88 -36.01 28.93
CA ALA A 20 -93.10 -36.33 29.70
C ALA A 20 -94.07 -35.14 29.64
N ARG A 21 -95.39 -35.23 29.40
CA ARG A 21 -96.34 -36.29 29.06
C ARG A 21 -97.54 -35.56 28.44
N HIS A 22 -98.04 -36.04 27.30
CA HIS A 22 -99.42 -35.76 26.92
C HIS A 22 -100.37 -36.49 27.88
N ARG A 23 -101.35 -35.77 28.44
CA ARG A 23 -102.62 -36.34 28.89
C ARG A 23 -103.73 -35.74 28.01
N ALA A 24 -104.61 -36.61 27.54
CA ALA A 24 -105.86 -36.25 26.89
C ALA A 24 -107.05 -36.56 27.82
N ALA A 25 -108.19 -35.95 27.48
CA ALA A 25 -109.54 -35.97 28.07
C ALA A 25 -109.76 -34.93 29.20
N ASP A 26 -110.86 -34.16 29.23
CA ASP A 26 -112.21 -34.45 28.70
C ASP A 26 -113.02 -33.19 28.30
N ILE A 27 -114.10 -33.45 27.58
CA ILE A 27 -114.92 -32.59 26.71
C ILE A 27 -115.84 -31.64 27.48
N GLY A 28 -116.10 -30.44 26.92
CA GLY A 28 -117.12 -29.52 27.45
C GLY A 28 -117.51 -28.38 26.50
N ALA A 29 -118.28 -28.73 25.47
CA ALA A 29 -119.30 -27.93 24.77
C ALA A 29 -119.08 -26.43 24.45
N GLY A 30 -119.30 -26.08 23.18
CA GLY A 30 -119.91 -24.78 22.81
C GLY A 30 -119.10 -23.98 21.80
N GLY A 31 -119.55 -24.00 20.54
CA GLY A 31 -118.92 -23.29 19.43
C GLY A 31 -119.00 -21.76 19.48
N MET A 32 -118.25 -21.16 18.55
CA MET A 32 -118.11 -19.73 18.21
C MET A 32 -116.91 -18.97 18.83
N ALA A 33 -115.68 -19.27 18.35
CA ALA A 33 -114.53 -18.35 18.45
C ALA A 33 -113.37 -18.63 17.45
N ILE A 34 -113.62 -19.19 16.25
CA ILE A 34 -112.52 -19.67 15.36
C ILE A 34 -111.90 -18.55 14.48
N GLY A 35 -112.58 -17.41 14.28
CA GLY A 35 -112.10 -16.35 13.37
C GLY A 35 -110.97 -15.45 13.89
N ALA A 36 -110.87 -15.23 15.21
CA ALA A 36 -109.88 -14.31 15.80
C ALA A 36 -108.59 -15.01 16.29
N GLY A 37 -108.64 -16.32 16.56
CA GLY A 37 -107.48 -17.11 16.99
C GLY A 37 -106.50 -17.41 15.85
N VAL A 38 -107.02 -17.69 14.64
CA VAL A 38 -106.19 -18.04 13.46
C VAL A 38 -105.45 -16.81 12.90
N THR A 39 -106.08 -15.63 12.95
CA THR A 39 -105.45 -14.37 12.52
C THR A 39 -104.33 -13.90 13.47
N ASN A 40 -104.46 -14.14 14.79
CA ASN A 40 -103.38 -13.85 15.74
C ASN A 40 -102.23 -14.88 15.67
N LEU A 41 -102.52 -16.17 15.40
CA LEU A 41 -101.51 -17.22 15.26
C LEU A 41 -100.72 -17.10 13.94
N GLY A 42 -101.39 -16.68 12.86
CA GLY A 42 -100.74 -16.33 11.58
C GLY A 42 -99.88 -15.07 11.69
N ARG A 43 -100.30 -14.08 12.49
CA ARG A 43 -99.48 -12.88 12.77
C ARG A 43 -98.27 -13.22 13.64
N SER A 44 -98.41 -14.05 14.67
CA SER A 44 -97.28 -14.51 15.49
C SER A 44 -96.29 -15.42 14.74
N ALA A 45 -96.77 -16.21 13.78
CA ALA A 45 -95.92 -17.03 12.92
C ALA A 45 -95.16 -16.19 11.89
N ALA A 46 -95.81 -15.17 11.32
CA ALA A 46 -95.14 -14.18 10.46
C ALA A 46 -94.11 -13.36 11.24
N GLU A 47 -94.46 -12.86 12.43
CA GLU A 47 -93.52 -12.14 13.32
C GLU A 47 -92.34 -13.02 13.75
N PHE A 48 -92.55 -14.32 13.98
CA PHE A 48 -91.47 -15.26 14.27
C PHE A 48 -90.58 -15.54 13.05
N ALA A 49 -91.17 -15.67 11.85
CA ALA A 49 -90.42 -15.85 10.61
C ALA A 49 -89.58 -14.60 10.29
N ASP A 50 -90.15 -13.40 10.45
CA ASP A 50 -89.46 -12.12 10.28
C ASP A 50 -88.33 -11.95 11.30
N ALA A 51 -88.56 -12.31 12.57
CA ALA A 51 -87.52 -12.30 13.61
C ALA A 51 -86.39 -13.30 13.31
N GLN A 52 -86.71 -14.48 12.80
CA GLN A 52 -85.72 -15.47 12.40
C GLN A 52 -84.93 -15.02 11.17
N GLU A 53 -85.56 -14.32 10.23
CA GLU A 53 -84.90 -13.73 9.07
C GLU A 53 -83.95 -12.58 9.48
N ASP A 54 -84.33 -11.72 10.42
CA ASP A 54 -83.44 -10.68 10.99
C ASP A 54 -82.22 -11.30 11.69
N ILE A 55 -82.42 -12.37 12.48
CA ILE A 55 -81.32 -13.12 13.11
C ILE A 55 -80.37 -13.68 12.05
N ASN A 56 -80.89 -14.33 11.01
CA ASN A 56 -80.09 -14.89 9.94
C ASN A 56 -79.34 -13.80 9.16
N LEU A 57 -79.98 -12.65 8.90
CA LEU A 57 -79.35 -11.52 8.22
C LEU A 57 -78.20 -10.92 9.04
N ARG A 58 -78.39 -10.72 10.35
CA ARG A 58 -77.34 -10.22 11.24
C ARG A 58 -76.18 -11.19 11.39
N PHE A 59 -76.47 -12.49 11.43
CA PHE A 59 -75.45 -13.53 11.42
C PHE A 59 -74.62 -13.48 10.13
N ASP A 60 -75.29 -13.46 8.96
CA ASP A 60 -74.62 -13.34 7.66
C ASP A 60 -73.79 -12.06 7.55
N ASP A 61 -74.30 -10.91 8.04
CA ASP A 61 -73.55 -9.65 8.05
C ASP A 61 -72.28 -9.76 8.91
N THR A 62 -72.41 -10.34 10.10
CA THR A 62 -71.28 -10.52 11.04
C THR A 62 -70.22 -11.43 10.45
N GLU A 63 -70.61 -12.55 9.84
CA GLU A 63 -69.68 -13.46 9.19
C GLU A 63 -69.05 -12.84 7.92
N ALA A 64 -69.81 -12.06 7.14
CA ALA A 64 -69.27 -11.29 6.02
C ALA A 64 -68.24 -10.24 6.48
N GLN A 65 -68.46 -9.58 7.62
CA GLN A 65 -67.48 -8.68 8.23
C GLN A 65 -66.21 -9.43 8.66
N LYS A 66 -66.36 -10.59 9.32
CA LYS A 66 -65.21 -11.44 9.70
C LYS A 66 -64.44 -11.92 8.47
N ALA A 67 -65.12 -12.27 7.38
CA ALA A 67 -64.48 -12.64 6.12
C ALA A 67 -63.64 -11.48 5.56
N ALA A 68 -64.18 -10.26 5.53
CA ALA A 68 -63.43 -9.07 5.12
C ALA A 68 -62.21 -8.80 6.01
N GLN A 69 -62.32 -8.97 7.33
CA GLN A 69 -61.19 -8.85 8.26
C GLN A 69 -60.10 -9.90 8.00
N ARG A 70 -60.49 -11.16 7.75
CA ARG A 70 -59.54 -12.23 7.41
C ARG A 70 -58.81 -11.93 6.10
N TYR A 71 -59.54 -11.49 5.07
CA TYR A 71 -58.93 -11.04 3.82
C TYR A 71 -57.92 -9.92 4.08
N GLN A 72 -58.32 -8.87 4.81
CA GLN A 72 -57.48 -7.71 5.07
C GLN A 72 -56.16 -8.09 5.77
N VAL A 73 -56.20 -8.94 6.80
CA VAL A 73 -55.00 -9.38 7.52
C VAL A 73 -54.07 -10.21 6.62
N ALA A 74 -54.63 -11.13 5.84
CA ALA A 74 -53.83 -11.96 4.94
C ALA A 74 -53.26 -11.15 3.76
N ALA A 75 -54.04 -10.25 3.18
CA ALA A 75 -53.61 -9.36 2.09
C ALA A 75 -52.53 -8.38 2.56
N ALA A 76 -52.60 -7.89 3.80
CA ALA A 76 -51.56 -7.05 4.41
C ALA A 76 -50.20 -7.76 4.48
N LYS A 77 -50.18 -9.08 4.70
CA LYS A 77 -48.95 -9.86 4.67
C LYS A 77 -48.38 -9.95 3.25
N ILE A 78 -49.21 -10.33 2.27
CA ILE A 78 -48.81 -10.44 0.85
C ILE A 78 -48.28 -9.11 0.33
N THR A 79 -48.99 -8.01 0.60
CA THR A 79 -48.61 -6.67 0.14
C THR A 79 -47.37 -6.15 0.85
N SER A 80 -47.19 -6.41 2.15
CA SER A 80 -45.99 -5.97 2.87
C SER A 80 -44.73 -6.71 2.43
N GLU A 81 -44.82 -8.01 2.17
CA GLU A 81 -43.72 -8.80 1.57
C GLU A 81 -43.35 -8.26 0.18
N PHE A 82 -44.34 -7.98 -0.68
CA PHE A 82 -44.09 -7.41 -2.00
C PHE A 82 -43.48 -5.99 -1.94
N GLN A 83 -43.88 -5.17 -0.97
CA GLN A 83 -43.33 -3.83 -0.78
C GLN A 83 -41.83 -3.82 -0.41
N MET A 84 -41.28 -4.96 0.04
CA MET A 84 -39.84 -5.11 0.29
C MET A 84 -39.04 -5.36 -1.00
N GLU A 85 -39.71 -5.73 -2.10
CA GLU A 85 -39.04 -5.95 -3.39
C GLU A 85 -38.61 -4.61 -4.01
N THR A 86 -37.40 -4.57 -4.59
CA THR A 86 -36.80 -3.36 -5.16
C THR A 86 -36.40 -3.55 -6.62
N GLY A 87 -36.26 -2.43 -7.35
CA GLY A 87 -35.79 -2.41 -8.74
C GLY A 87 -36.59 -3.29 -9.70
N ALA A 88 -35.90 -3.98 -10.60
CA ALA A 88 -36.51 -4.87 -11.58
C ALA A 88 -37.26 -6.08 -10.95
N ASN A 89 -36.89 -6.50 -9.74
CA ASN A 89 -37.51 -7.64 -9.06
C ASN A 89 -38.97 -7.35 -8.68
N ALA A 90 -39.27 -6.12 -8.26
CA ALA A 90 -40.64 -5.69 -7.96
C ALA A 90 -41.53 -5.77 -9.20
N TYR A 91 -41.03 -5.38 -10.37
CA TYR A 91 -41.75 -5.54 -11.63
C TYR A 91 -41.98 -7.02 -11.99
N GLY A 92 -40.93 -7.84 -11.91
CA GLY A 92 -41.00 -9.27 -12.24
C GLY A 92 -41.96 -10.08 -11.36
N LYS A 93 -42.13 -9.71 -10.08
CA LYS A 93 -43.02 -10.40 -9.14
C LYS A 93 -44.46 -9.88 -9.14
N ARG A 94 -44.74 -8.75 -9.81
CA ARG A 94 -46.05 -8.07 -9.75
C ARG A 94 -47.22 -9.00 -10.07
N THR A 95 -47.15 -9.70 -11.21
CA THR A 95 -48.22 -10.59 -11.67
C THR A 95 -48.47 -11.73 -10.68
N ALA A 96 -47.42 -12.35 -10.14
CA ALA A 96 -47.55 -13.41 -9.16
C ALA A 96 -48.20 -12.92 -7.85
N THR A 97 -47.89 -11.68 -7.43
CA THR A 97 -48.53 -11.06 -6.26
C THR A 97 -49.99 -10.71 -6.51
N GLU A 98 -50.33 -10.17 -7.69
CA GLU A 98 -51.71 -9.90 -8.09
C GLU A 98 -52.54 -11.20 -8.14
N GLU A 99 -51.99 -12.28 -8.67
CA GLU A 99 -52.60 -13.62 -8.67
C GLU A 99 -52.79 -14.17 -7.25
N ALA A 100 -51.83 -13.97 -6.35
CA ALA A 100 -51.95 -14.38 -4.96
C ALA A 100 -53.08 -13.64 -4.22
N LEU A 101 -53.24 -12.32 -4.47
CA LEU A 101 -54.36 -11.54 -3.93
C LEU A 101 -55.71 -12.00 -4.50
N ALA A 102 -55.76 -12.30 -5.81
CA ALA A 102 -56.97 -12.79 -6.46
C ALA A 102 -57.40 -14.15 -5.87
N LYS A 103 -56.43 -15.06 -5.71
CA LYS A 103 -56.65 -16.36 -5.07
C LYS A 103 -57.12 -16.22 -3.62
N LEU A 104 -56.48 -15.35 -2.83
CA LEU A 104 -56.88 -15.08 -1.44
C LEU A 104 -58.33 -14.57 -1.35
N ARG A 105 -58.74 -13.71 -2.27
CA ARG A 105 -60.12 -13.23 -2.37
C ARG A 105 -61.09 -14.38 -2.61
N GLU A 106 -60.83 -15.21 -3.62
CA GLU A 106 -61.69 -16.37 -3.95
C GLU A 106 -61.77 -17.36 -2.78
N GLU A 107 -60.64 -17.69 -2.15
CA GLU A 107 -60.60 -18.58 -0.98
C GLU A 107 -61.42 -18.02 0.19
N THR A 108 -61.35 -16.71 0.43
CA THR A 108 -62.12 -16.04 1.47
C THR A 108 -63.62 -16.10 1.19
N LEU A 109 -64.04 -15.83 -0.05
CA LEU A 109 -65.45 -15.92 -0.47
C LEU A 109 -65.99 -17.36 -0.48
N GLY A 110 -65.11 -18.34 -0.68
CA GLY A 110 -65.40 -19.76 -0.59
C GLY A 110 -65.79 -20.23 0.81
N THR A 111 -65.42 -19.50 1.87
CA THR A 111 -65.82 -19.82 3.25
C THR A 111 -67.30 -19.52 3.53
N ALA A 112 -68.01 -18.89 2.59
CA ALA A 112 -69.39 -18.53 2.78
C ALA A 112 -70.35 -19.73 2.68
N THR A 113 -71.23 -19.90 3.66
CA THR A 113 -72.19 -21.00 3.76
C THR A 113 -73.46 -20.81 2.92
N ASN A 114 -73.74 -19.58 2.48
CA ASN A 114 -74.90 -19.25 1.64
C ASN A 114 -74.59 -18.07 0.68
N ASP A 115 -75.42 -17.91 -0.35
CA ASP A 115 -75.21 -16.92 -1.41
C ASP A 115 -75.38 -15.46 -0.97
N ARG A 116 -76.22 -15.19 0.04
CA ARG A 116 -76.41 -13.84 0.58
C ARG A 116 -75.14 -13.40 1.31
N MET A 117 -74.63 -14.24 2.20
CA MET A 117 -73.37 -14.00 2.91
C MET A 117 -72.19 -13.83 1.94
N ARG A 118 -72.11 -14.66 0.89
CA ARG A 118 -71.07 -14.52 -0.15
C ARG A 118 -71.14 -13.15 -0.84
N ARG A 119 -72.34 -12.67 -1.18
CA ARG A 119 -72.53 -11.33 -1.79
C ARG A 119 -72.10 -10.22 -0.83
N MET A 120 -72.57 -10.27 0.42
CA MET A 120 -72.22 -9.27 1.44
C MET A 120 -70.71 -9.22 1.70
N ALA A 121 -70.03 -10.37 1.74
CA ALA A 121 -68.58 -10.48 1.87
C ALA A 121 -67.86 -9.95 0.63
N SER A 122 -68.33 -10.31 -0.58
CA SER A 122 -67.78 -9.83 -1.84
C SER A 122 -67.81 -8.31 -1.93
N ASP A 123 -68.94 -7.69 -1.59
CA ASP A 123 -69.09 -6.22 -1.62
C ASP A 123 -68.12 -5.53 -0.66
N ARG A 124 -67.88 -6.12 0.52
CA ARG A 124 -66.92 -5.60 1.52
C ARG A 124 -65.47 -5.77 1.07
N ILE A 125 -65.14 -6.90 0.46
CA ILE A 125 -63.78 -7.22 0.02
C ILE A 125 -63.41 -6.48 -1.26
N ALA A 126 -64.36 -6.19 -2.15
CA ALA A 126 -64.08 -5.60 -3.46
C ALA A 126 -63.26 -4.31 -3.38
N GLY A 127 -63.61 -3.39 -2.47
CA GLY A 127 -62.87 -2.14 -2.25
C GLY A 127 -61.47 -2.37 -1.69
N LEU A 128 -61.31 -3.33 -0.76
CA LEU A 128 -60.02 -3.68 -0.17
C LEU A 128 -59.09 -4.29 -1.23
N TYR A 129 -59.59 -5.26 -1.99
CA TYR A 129 -58.88 -5.91 -3.09
C TYR A 129 -58.45 -4.91 -4.18
N GLY A 130 -59.34 -3.98 -4.55
CA GLY A 130 -59.00 -2.89 -5.46
C GLY A 130 -57.87 -2.00 -4.92
N ALA A 131 -57.91 -1.64 -3.64
CA ALA A 131 -56.86 -0.84 -3.02
C ALA A 131 -55.51 -1.58 -2.96
N ASP A 132 -55.51 -2.88 -2.66
CA ASP A 132 -54.28 -3.67 -2.55
C ASP A 132 -53.62 -3.91 -3.91
N THR A 133 -54.41 -4.16 -4.97
CA THR A 133 -53.90 -4.26 -6.34
C THR A 133 -53.31 -2.94 -6.84
N VAL A 134 -53.94 -1.80 -6.54
CA VAL A 134 -53.38 -0.46 -6.83
C VAL A 134 -52.05 -0.26 -6.10
N LYS A 135 -51.93 -0.61 -4.81
CA LYS A 135 -50.66 -0.49 -4.07
C LYS A 135 -49.53 -1.31 -4.70
N VAL A 136 -49.83 -2.53 -5.16
CA VAL A 136 -48.86 -3.40 -5.85
C VAL A 136 -48.40 -2.75 -7.16
N GLY A 137 -49.33 -2.25 -7.97
CA GLY A 137 -49.03 -1.55 -9.22
C GLY A 137 -48.22 -0.27 -9.03
N GLU A 138 -48.59 0.57 -8.06
CA GLU A 138 -47.87 1.81 -7.72
C GLU A 138 -46.46 1.52 -7.23
N HIS A 139 -46.28 0.52 -6.36
CA HIS A 139 -44.96 0.13 -5.87
C HIS A 139 -44.06 -0.36 -7.01
N ALA A 140 -44.55 -1.27 -7.85
CA ALA A 140 -43.80 -1.78 -8.99
C ALA A 140 -43.39 -0.64 -9.96
N THR A 141 -44.30 0.30 -10.22
CA THR A 141 -44.03 1.45 -11.10
C THR A 141 -42.97 2.37 -10.50
N ARG A 142 -43.04 2.67 -9.19
CA ARG A 142 -42.01 3.46 -8.50
C ARG A 142 -40.64 2.78 -8.55
N GLN A 143 -40.59 1.48 -8.30
CA GLN A 143 -39.33 0.72 -8.32
C GLN A 143 -38.72 0.66 -9.73
N LEU A 144 -39.54 0.49 -10.76
CA LEU A 144 -39.06 0.53 -12.15
C LEU A 144 -38.48 1.91 -12.51
N ARG A 145 -39.11 3.00 -12.04
CA ARG A 145 -38.59 4.35 -12.23
C ARG A 145 -37.24 4.54 -11.54
N THR A 146 -37.07 4.02 -10.31
CA THR A 146 -35.79 4.04 -9.60
C THR A 146 -34.71 3.29 -10.36
N GLU A 147 -35.02 2.12 -10.92
CA GLU A 147 -34.09 1.32 -11.72
C GLU A 147 -33.66 2.06 -13.00
N GLN A 148 -34.61 2.70 -13.70
CA GLN A 148 -34.32 3.50 -14.90
C GLN A 148 -33.43 4.70 -14.57
N ASP A 149 -33.69 5.41 -13.47
CA ASP A 149 -32.86 6.53 -12.98
C ASP A 149 -31.42 6.07 -12.70
N ALA A 150 -31.26 4.96 -11.97
CA ALA A 150 -29.95 4.38 -11.67
C ALA A 150 -29.20 3.94 -12.93
N THR A 151 -29.90 3.29 -13.87
CA THR A 151 -29.32 2.82 -15.14
C THR A 151 -28.81 3.99 -15.98
N LEU A 152 -29.60 5.06 -16.12
CA LEU A 152 -29.20 6.24 -16.88
C LEU A 152 -28.00 6.95 -16.24
N LYS A 153 -27.99 7.09 -14.91
CA LYS A 153 -26.84 7.65 -14.17
C LYS A 153 -25.56 6.83 -14.39
N ALA A 154 -25.66 5.50 -14.32
CA ALA A 154 -24.52 4.62 -14.61
C ALA A 154 -24.04 4.79 -16.06
N GLN A 155 -24.95 4.88 -17.02
CA GLN A 155 -24.59 5.10 -18.43
C GLN A 155 -23.90 6.46 -18.66
N ILE A 156 -24.32 7.52 -17.96
CA ILE A 156 -23.67 8.83 -18.02
C ILE A 156 -22.21 8.71 -17.55
N VAL A 157 -21.97 8.07 -16.41
CA VAL A 157 -20.62 7.87 -15.87
C VAL A 157 -19.77 7.03 -16.82
N LEU A 158 -20.24 5.84 -17.23
CA LEU A 158 -19.49 4.94 -18.10
C LEU A 158 -19.16 5.58 -19.46
N SER A 159 -20.12 6.29 -20.07
CA SER A 159 -19.88 6.97 -21.34
C SER A 159 -18.92 8.14 -21.17
N GLY A 160 -18.96 8.84 -20.03
CA GLY A 160 -17.98 9.88 -19.71
C GLY A 160 -16.57 9.33 -19.51
N GLU A 161 -16.42 8.22 -18.80
CA GLU A 161 -15.14 7.52 -18.62
C GLU A 161 -14.59 7.01 -19.96
N ASP A 162 -15.43 6.39 -20.80
CA ASP A 162 -15.06 5.96 -22.14
C ASP A 162 -14.64 7.14 -23.02
N ALA A 163 -15.36 8.27 -22.97
CA ALA A 163 -14.99 9.47 -23.68
C ALA A 163 -13.60 9.95 -23.26
N ALA A 164 -13.36 10.03 -21.95
CA ALA A 164 -12.10 10.50 -21.41
C ALA A 164 -10.94 9.49 -21.64
N ALA A 165 -11.23 8.19 -21.73
CA ALA A 165 -10.25 7.18 -22.11
C ALA A 165 -9.87 7.24 -23.61
N ASN A 166 -10.76 7.78 -24.45
CA ASN A 166 -10.56 7.93 -25.89
C ASN A 166 -10.26 9.39 -26.29
N TRP A 167 -9.73 10.21 -25.38
CA TRP A 167 -9.46 11.64 -25.63
C TRP A 167 -8.53 11.89 -26.82
N ASP A 168 -7.67 10.93 -27.15
CA ASP A 168 -6.73 10.95 -28.27
C ASP A 168 -7.38 10.57 -29.62
N ARG A 169 -8.64 10.11 -29.59
CA ARG A 169 -9.47 9.74 -30.73
C ARG A 169 -10.75 10.59 -30.76
N PRO A 170 -10.72 11.77 -31.40
CA PRO A 170 -11.80 12.74 -31.35
C PRO A 170 -13.16 12.22 -31.82
N ASP A 171 -13.16 11.30 -32.78
CA ASP A 171 -14.36 10.64 -33.29
C ASP A 171 -15.04 9.76 -32.23
N LEU A 172 -14.26 8.93 -31.52
CA LEU A 172 -14.76 8.07 -30.46
C LEU A 172 -15.13 8.87 -29.21
N MET A 173 -14.30 9.82 -28.80
CA MET A 173 -14.61 10.73 -27.69
C MET A 173 -15.95 11.42 -27.92
N THR A 174 -16.16 11.98 -29.12
CA THR A 174 -17.41 12.64 -29.50
C THR A 174 -18.61 11.68 -29.40
N ALA A 175 -18.49 10.47 -29.95
CA ALA A 175 -19.57 9.48 -29.90
C ALA A 175 -19.98 9.09 -28.46
N HIS A 176 -18.99 8.94 -27.58
CA HIS A 176 -19.22 8.66 -26.17
C HIS A 176 -19.83 9.86 -25.42
N VAL A 177 -19.36 11.08 -25.69
CA VAL A 177 -19.96 12.32 -25.17
C VAL A 177 -21.41 12.48 -25.63
N ASP A 178 -21.73 12.18 -26.88
CA ASP A 178 -23.11 12.26 -27.40
C ASP A 178 -24.02 11.23 -26.73
N THR A 179 -23.52 10.01 -26.50
CA THR A 179 -24.23 8.98 -25.74
C THR A 179 -24.51 9.45 -24.31
N MET A 180 -23.49 10.02 -23.65
CA MET A 180 -23.61 10.61 -22.31
C MET A 180 -24.68 11.72 -22.28
N LYS A 181 -24.61 12.68 -23.21
CA LYS A 181 -25.59 13.78 -23.34
C LYS A 181 -27.01 13.27 -23.52
N SER A 182 -27.21 12.28 -24.41
CA SER A 182 -28.52 11.65 -24.62
C SER A 182 -29.06 10.99 -23.34
N SER A 183 -28.20 10.39 -22.52
CA SER A 183 -28.62 9.81 -21.25
C SER A 183 -28.99 10.87 -20.21
N VAL A 184 -28.32 12.02 -20.18
CA VAL A 184 -28.72 13.18 -19.35
C VAL A 184 -30.11 13.69 -19.75
N GLU A 185 -30.40 13.81 -21.05
CA GLU A 185 -31.70 14.24 -21.55
C GLU A 185 -32.83 13.26 -21.18
N LYS A 186 -32.58 11.96 -21.33
CA LYS A 186 -33.51 10.91 -20.91
C LYS A 186 -33.76 10.95 -19.40
N LEU A 187 -32.71 11.17 -18.61
CA LEU A 187 -32.81 11.31 -17.16
C LEU A 187 -33.62 12.56 -16.78
N GLY A 188 -33.41 13.67 -17.48
CA GLY A 188 -34.18 14.89 -17.32
C GLY A 188 -35.66 14.69 -17.63
N THR A 189 -35.98 13.98 -18.71
CA THR A 189 -37.36 13.61 -19.07
C THR A 189 -38.00 12.72 -18.01
N LEU A 190 -37.27 11.69 -17.54
CA LEU A 190 -37.72 10.78 -16.49
C LEU A 190 -38.02 11.52 -15.17
N ASN A 191 -37.24 12.54 -14.85
CA ASN A 191 -37.33 13.28 -13.59
C ASN A 191 -38.12 14.60 -13.69
N GLY A 192 -38.61 14.98 -14.87
CA GLY A 192 -39.36 16.21 -15.08
C GLY A 192 -38.52 17.48 -14.89
N TRP A 193 -37.24 17.45 -15.27
CA TRP A 193 -36.33 18.59 -15.15
C TRP A 193 -36.67 19.70 -16.13
N SER A 194 -36.41 20.95 -15.73
CA SER A 194 -36.46 22.09 -16.65
C SER A 194 -35.31 22.01 -17.66
N ASN A 195 -35.47 22.67 -18.81
CA ASN A 195 -34.43 22.74 -19.84
C ASN A 195 -33.11 23.32 -19.30
N ASP A 196 -33.18 24.32 -18.40
CA ASP A 196 -31.99 24.91 -17.79
C ASP A 196 -31.26 23.92 -16.89
N ARG A 197 -31.99 23.07 -16.17
CA ARG A 197 -31.38 22.01 -15.37
C ARG A 197 -30.72 20.97 -16.26
N VAL A 198 -31.37 20.53 -17.33
CA VAL A 198 -30.77 19.57 -18.28
C VAL A 198 -29.46 20.13 -18.85
N ARG A 199 -29.42 21.41 -19.23
CA ARG A 199 -28.20 22.08 -19.71
C ARG A 199 -27.10 22.11 -18.65
N LEU A 200 -27.42 22.46 -17.41
CA LEU A 200 -26.47 22.50 -16.30
C LEU A 200 -25.87 21.12 -16.00
N GLU A 201 -26.71 20.09 -15.92
CA GLU A 201 -26.27 18.71 -15.67
C GLU A 201 -25.44 18.19 -16.85
N THR A 202 -25.79 18.57 -18.08
CA THR A 202 -25.01 18.23 -19.28
C THR A 202 -23.63 18.88 -19.28
N SER A 203 -23.56 20.19 -19.00
CA SER A 203 -22.28 20.91 -18.86
C SER A 203 -21.44 20.35 -17.72
N SER A 204 -22.06 19.95 -16.61
CA SER A 204 -21.36 19.32 -15.48
C SER A 204 -20.78 17.96 -15.87
N ALA A 205 -21.52 17.15 -16.64
CA ALA A 205 -21.04 15.87 -17.15
C ALA A 205 -19.86 16.05 -18.14
N VAL A 206 -19.94 17.01 -19.07
CA VAL A 206 -18.84 17.35 -19.99
C VAL A 206 -17.60 17.84 -19.25
N SER A 207 -17.76 18.74 -18.28
CA SER A 207 -16.68 19.19 -17.40
C SER A 207 -15.98 18.02 -16.68
N ALA A 208 -16.75 17.03 -16.22
CA ALA A 208 -16.20 15.83 -15.58
C ALA A 208 -15.33 14.99 -16.55
N VAL A 209 -15.71 14.90 -17.84
CA VAL A 209 -14.89 14.26 -18.88
C VAL A 209 -13.54 14.95 -19.01
N HIS A 210 -13.50 16.28 -19.17
CA HIS A 210 -12.23 17.00 -19.29
C HIS A 210 -11.35 16.85 -18.05
N LYS A 211 -11.95 16.93 -16.85
CA LYS A 211 -11.24 16.69 -15.60
C LYS A 211 -10.62 15.30 -15.54
N ASP A 212 -11.35 14.28 -15.98
CA ASP A 212 -10.87 12.90 -15.98
C ASP A 212 -9.72 12.69 -16.99
N VAL A 213 -9.79 13.30 -18.18
CA VAL A 213 -8.67 13.34 -19.14
C VAL A 213 -7.41 13.94 -18.50
N ILE A 214 -7.55 15.11 -17.88
CA ILE A 214 -6.43 15.79 -17.22
C ILE A 214 -5.85 14.93 -16.08
N ASN A 215 -6.71 14.33 -15.25
CA ASN A 215 -6.26 13.48 -14.16
C ASN A 215 -5.50 12.25 -14.65
N ARG A 216 -5.90 11.64 -15.78
CA ARG A 216 -5.13 10.56 -16.41
C ARG A 216 -3.75 11.03 -16.86
N MET A 217 -3.66 12.19 -17.53
CA MET A 217 -2.39 12.77 -17.94
C MET A 217 -1.47 13.05 -16.74
N LEU A 218 -2.02 13.54 -15.63
CA LEU A 218 -1.26 13.77 -14.40
C LEU A 218 -0.82 12.46 -13.72
N ALA A 219 -1.63 11.41 -13.80
CA ALA A 219 -1.24 10.08 -13.31
C ALA A 219 -0.05 9.50 -14.09
N ASP A 220 0.07 9.86 -15.37
CA ASP A 220 1.18 9.49 -16.26
C ASP A 220 2.38 10.48 -16.19
N ASP A 221 2.36 11.44 -15.27
CA ASP A 221 3.35 12.53 -15.11
C ASP A 221 3.50 13.45 -16.36
N ASP A 222 2.51 13.42 -17.27
CA ASP A 222 2.45 14.24 -18.48
C ASP A 222 1.77 15.59 -18.22
N ILE A 223 2.40 16.37 -17.35
CA ILE A 223 1.90 17.68 -16.90
C ILE A 223 1.82 18.70 -18.07
N ASP A 224 2.67 18.57 -19.09
CA ASP A 224 2.69 19.51 -20.22
C ASP A 224 1.47 19.29 -21.12
N THR A 225 1.16 18.03 -21.44
CA THR A 225 -0.05 17.69 -22.19
C THR A 225 -1.30 18.03 -21.38
N ALA A 226 -1.30 17.78 -20.07
CA ALA A 226 -2.38 18.18 -19.16
C ALA A 226 -2.66 19.69 -19.21
N GLN A 227 -1.60 20.52 -19.24
CA GLN A 227 -1.74 21.98 -19.28
C GLN A 227 -2.33 22.44 -20.61
N ILE A 228 -1.80 21.93 -21.72
CA ILE A 228 -2.29 22.25 -23.06
C ILE A 228 -3.75 21.84 -23.20
N TYR A 229 -4.11 20.64 -22.73
CA TYR A 229 -5.48 20.15 -22.79
C TYR A 229 -6.43 21.01 -21.94
N LEU A 230 -6.03 21.36 -20.72
CA LEU A 230 -6.81 22.26 -19.87
C LEU A 230 -7.03 23.62 -20.54
N GLU A 231 -5.98 24.25 -21.07
CA GLU A 231 -6.08 25.56 -21.73
C GLU A 231 -6.99 25.51 -22.97
N ALA A 232 -6.98 24.39 -23.70
CA ALA A 232 -7.80 24.22 -24.89
C ALA A 232 -9.29 23.92 -24.61
N ASN A 233 -9.64 23.48 -23.40
CA ASN A 233 -11.00 23.04 -23.05
C ASN A 233 -11.57 23.73 -21.79
N ALA A 234 -10.90 24.78 -21.29
CA ALA A 234 -11.30 25.45 -20.04
C ALA A 234 -12.70 26.07 -20.13
N ASP A 235 -13.14 26.47 -21.33
CA ASP A 235 -14.47 27.02 -21.60
C ASP A 235 -15.60 26.00 -21.49
N GLU A 236 -15.30 24.71 -21.61
CA GLU A 236 -16.25 23.60 -21.41
C GLU A 236 -16.24 23.07 -19.95
N MET A 237 -15.37 23.61 -19.09
CA MET A 237 -15.26 23.21 -17.68
C MET A 237 -16.02 24.14 -16.75
N ASN A 238 -16.61 23.57 -15.70
CA ASN A 238 -17.14 24.37 -14.61
C ASN A 238 -16.01 24.84 -13.68
N ALA A 239 -16.23 25.95 -12.97
CA ALA A 239 -15.22 26.57 -12.11
C ALA A 239 -14.67 25.64 -11.02
N THR A 240 -15.50 24.74 -10.47
CA THR A 240 -15.09 23.83 -9.41
C THR A 240 -14.07 22.80 -9.93
N ASP A 241 -14.36 22.20 -11.08
CA ASP A 241 -13.48 21.22 -11.70
C ASP A 241 -12.21 21.86 -12.25
N GLU A 242 -12.31 23.03 -12.88
CA GLU A 242 -11.15 23.79 -13.37
C GLU A 242 -10.19 24.14 -12.22
N LEU A 243 -10.71 24.66 -11.11
CA LEU A 243 -9.90 24.95 -9.93
C LEU A 243 -9.28 23.69 -9.33
N SER A 244 -10.01 22.58 -9.32
CA SER A 244 -9.50 21.29 -8.84
C SER A 244 -8.30 20.83 -9.66
N VAL A 245 -8.38 20.84 -10.99
CA VAL A 245 -7.28 20.38 -11.85
C VAL A 245 -6.10 21.36 -11.81
N ARG A 246 -6.33 22.68 -11.84
CA ARG A 246 -5.26 23.67 -11.67
C ARG A 246 -4.54 23.52 -10.34
N GLY A 247 -5.29 23.22 -9.27
CA GLY A 247 -4.74 22.92 -7.96
C GLY A 247 -3.86 21.68 -7.97
N ALA A 248 -4.32 20.59 -8.59
CA ALA A 248 -3.56 19.34 -8.73
C ALA A 248 -2.26 19.52 -9.53
N MET A 249 -2.26 20.40 -10.54
CA MET A 249 -1.10 20.68 -11.39
C MET A 249 -0.07 21.60 -10.75
N LYS A 250 -0.45 22.37 -9.73
CA LYS A 250 0.39 23.42 -9.15
C LYS A 250 1.70 22.86 -8.59
N GLU A 251 1.65 21.90 -7.68
CA GLU A 251 2.87 21.35 -7.06
C GLU A 251 3.80 20.64 -8.06
N PRO A 252 3.30 19.81 -8.99
CA PRO A 252 4.14 19.23 -10.04
C PRO A 252 4.82 20.26 -10.94
N LEU A 253 4.10 21.31 -11.38
CA LEU A 253 4.68 22.40 -12.16
C LEU A 253 5.75 23.18 -11.38
N LEU A 254 5.49 23.46 -10.09
CA LEU A 254 6.46 24.13 -9.22
C LEU A 254 7.71 23.29 -8.99
N THR A 255 7.55 21.97 -8.89
CA THR A 255 8.66 21.02 -8.74
C THR A 255 9.50 20.98 -10.01
N ARG A 256 8.86 20.87 -11.18
CA ARG A 256 9.54 20.92 -12.49
C ARG A 256 10.28 22.24 -12.71
N GLN A 257 9.67 23.37 -12.30
CA GLN A 257 10.31 24.67 -12.34
C GLN A 257 11.56 24.69 -11.45
N ALA A 258 11.46 24.23 -10.19
CA ALA A 258 12.59 24.19 -9.26
C ALA A 258 13.74 23.31 -9.77
N GLN A 259 13.41 22.17 -10.41
CA GLN A 259 14.39 21.31 -11.06
C GLN A 259 15.10 22.03 -12.21
N GLY A 260 14.35 22.61 -13.15
CA GLY A 260 14.95 23.34 -14.28
C GLY A 260 15.75 24.57 -13.84
N ASP A 261 15.34 25.23 -12.77
CA ASP A 261 16.06 26.34 -12.15
C ASP A 261 17.38 25.89 -11.53
N PHE A 262 17.36 24.77 -10.79
CA PHE A 262 18.55 24.13 -10.26
C PHE A 262 19.51 23.75 -11.40
N ASP A 263 19.05 23.00 -12.40
CA ASP A 263 19.88 22.52 -13.51
C ASP A 263 20.57 23.67 -14.26
N ARG A 264 19.87 24.80 -14.45
CA ARG A 264 20.44 26.02 -15.03
C ARG A 264 21.48 26.67 -14.14
N ALA A 265 21.26 26.68 -12.82
CA ALA A 265 22.20 27.26 -11.85
C ALA A 265 23.47 26.41 -11.69
N VAL A 266 23.37 25.08 -11.70
CA VAL A 266 24.56 24.20 -11.61
C VAL A 266 25.25 24.01 -12.96
N GLY A 267 24.55 24.17 -14.08
CA GLY A 267 25.15 24.15 -15.42
C GLY A 267 26.17 25.26 -15.68
N THR A 268 26.15 26.34 -14.88
CA THR A 268 27.13 27.44 -14.94
C THR A 268 28.30 27.28 -13.97
N MET A 269 28.31 26.23 -13.14
CA MET A 269 29.42 25.96 -12.21
C MET A 269 30.62 25.34 -12.95
N PRO A 270 31.86 25.81 -12.67
CA PRO A 270 33.07 25.14 -13.15
C PRO A 270 33.14 23.71 -12.59
N VAL A 271 33.35 22.72 -13.45
CA VAL A 271 33.63 21.34 -13.01
C VAL A 271 35.00 21.34 -12.31
N PRO A 272 35.12 20.86 -11.05
CA PRO A 272 36.41 20.83 -10.36
C PRO A 272 37.44 19.97 -11.13
N GLU A 273 38.67 20.46 -11.24
CA GLU A 273 39.81 19.68 -11.74
C GLU A 273 40.01 18.44 -10.85
N GLY A 274 39.85 17.24 -11.43
CA GLY A 274 40.08 15.96 -10.74
C GLY A 274 38.96 14.93 -10.84
N ALA A 275 37.80 15.26 -11.43
CA ALA A 275 36.78 14.26 -11.73
C ALA A 275 37.26 13.33 -12.85
N ALA A 276 37.70 12.12 -12.49
CA ALA A 276 38.15 11.11 -13.42
C ALA A 276 37.05 10.77 -14.43
N THR A 277 37.23 11.18 -15.68
CA THR A 277 36.43 10.70 -16.81
C THR A 277 37.05 9.39 -17.27
N LYS A 278 36.46 8.26 -16.87
CA LYS A 278 36.72 6.97 -17.54
C LYS A 278 35.43 6.18 -17.75
N GLU A 279 35.27 5.80 -19.01
CA GLU A 279 34.17 5.01 -19.58
C GLU A 279 33.90 3.71 -18.81
N ALA A 280 32.61 3.36 -18.68
CA ALA A 280 32.16 2.01 -18.39
C ALA A 280 30.82 1.70 -19.08
N ALA A 281 30.64 0.43 -19.42
CA ALA A 281 29.65 -0.18 -20.30
C ALA A 281 28.23 -0.35 -19.68
N PRO A 282 27.19 -0.70 -20.48
CA PRO A 282 25.82 -0.26 -20.25
C PRO A 282 24.90 -1.30 -19.59
N ALA A 283 23.88 -0.82 -18.85
CA ALA A 283 22.58 -1.46 -18.70
C ALA A 283 21.52 -0.46 -18.16
N GLY A 284 20.46 -0.22 -18.94
CA GLY A 284 19.25 0.49 -18.50
C GLY A 284 19.26 1.99 -18.75
N THR A 285 18.74 2.42 -19.90
CA THR A 285 18.55 3.84 -20.25
C THR A 285 17.09 4.23 -20.05
N SER A 286 16.80 5.30 -19.30
CA SER A 286 15.45 5.90 -19.27
C SER A 286 15.17 6.68 -20.56
N PHE A 287 13.92 6.62 -21.03
CA PHE A 287 13.53 7.25 -22.29
C PHE A 287 13.72 8.78 -22.27
N ASP A 288 13.43 9.44 -21.14
CA ASP A 288 13.60 10.90 -21.02
C ASP A 288 15.05 11.36 -21.14
N ALA A 289 16.00 10.55 -20.65
CA ALA A 289 17.41 10.82 -20.85
C ALA A 289 17.81 10.68 -22.32
N MET A 290 17.19 9.75 -23.06
CA MET A 290 17.40 9.67 -24.51
C MET A 290 16.87 10.91 -25.22
N VAL A 291 15.70 11.41 -24.84
CA VAL A 291 15.12 12.63 -25.42
C VAL A 291 16.03 13.83 -25.14
N ALA A 292 16.52 13.99 -23.91
CA ALA A 292 17.42 15.08 -23.53
C ALA A 292 18.75 15.03 -24.31
N VAL A 293 19.38 13.86 -24.41
CA VAL A 293 20.61 13.68 -25.19
C VAL A 293 20.38 13.93 -26.68
N THR A 294 19.24 13.51 -27.21
CA THR A 294 18.87 13.76 -28.60
C THR A 294 18.75 15.26 -28.84
N ALA A 295 17.95 15.99 -28.05
CA ALA A 295 17.81 17.44 -28.17
C ALA A 295 19.16 18.17 -28.06
N GLN A 296 20.03 17.73 -27.16
CA GLN A 296 21.37 18.30 -26.99
C GLN A 296 22.27 18.03 -28.21
N SER A 297 22.25 16.81 -28.76
CA SER A 297 23.07 16.44 -29.92
C SER A 297 22.59 17.07 -31.22
N GLU A 298 21.29 17.25 -31.37
CA GLU A 298 20.64 17.76 -32.59
C GLU A 298 20.76 19.28 -32.74
N SER A 299 20.54 20.03 -31.66
CA SER A 299 20.46 21.51 -31.73
C SER A 299 21.19 22.24 -30.59
N GLY A 300 21.69 21.50 -29.60
CA GLY A 300 22.09 22.05 -28.31
C GLY A 300 20.87 22.50 -27.49
N ASN A 301 19.78 21.74 -27.55
CA ASN A 301 18.51 22.00 -26.84
C ASN A 301 17.86 23.35 -27.18
N ARG A 302 17.90 23.76 -28.46
CA ARG A 302 17.37 25.05 -28.93
C ARG A 302 16.46 24.88 -30.13
N GLU A 303 15.33 25.57 -30.11
CA GLU A 303 14.46 25.66 -31.29
C GLU A 303 15.03 26.64 -32.33
N ARG A 304 15.63 27.74 -31.87
CA ARG A 304 16.01 28.89 -32.69
C ARG A 304 17.47 29.29 -32.50
N ASP A 305 18.07 29.84 -33.56
CA ASP A 305 19.41 30.42 -33.53
C ASP A 305 19.41 31.78 -32.81
N ALA A 306 20.60 32.37 -32.62
CA ALA A 306 20.75 33.66 -31.93
C ALA A 306 20.05 34.83 -32.65
N SER A 307 19.65 34.66 -33.91
CA SER A 307 18.89 35.63 -34.69
C SER A 307 17.37 35.39 -34.68
N GLY A 308 16.89 34.40 -33.92
CA GLY A 308 15.48 34.04 -33.81
C GLY A 308 14.94 33.15 -34.93
N ARG A 309 15.79 32.69 -35.85
CA ARG A 309 15.39 31.79 -36.94
C ARG A 309 15.38 30.35 -36.46
N LEU A 310 14.44 29.55 -36.95
CA LEU A 310 14.34 28.11 -36.64
C LEU A 310 15.64 27.40 -37.04
N ILE A 311 16.27 26.68 -36.11
CA ILE A 311 17.50 25.94 -36.41
C ILE A 311 17.17 24.88 -37.46
N THR A 312 17.81 25.00 -38.62
CA THR A 312 17.57 24.13 -39.77
C THR A 312 18.91 23.57 -40.27
N SER A 313 19.04 22.25 -40.35
CA SER A 313 20.24 21.60 -40.88
C SER A 313 20.36 21.84 -42.40
N PRO A 314 21.56 21.66 -43.00
CA PRO A 314 21.72 21.74 -44.45
C PRO A 314 20.82 20.77 -45.24
N ALA A 315 20.40 19.67 -44.62
CA ALA A 315 19.47 18.70 -45.20
C ALA A 315 18.00 19.06 -44.99
N GLY A 316 17.70 20.11 -44.20
CA GLY A 316 16.35 20.60 -43.96
C GLY A 316 15.69 20.11 -42.67
N ALA A 317 16.42 19.46 -41.77
CA ALA A 317 15.91 19.04 -40.46
C ALA A 317 15.70 20.24 -39.54
N GLN A 318 14.60 20.31 -38.77
CA GLN A 318 14.16 21.55 -38.12
C GLN A 318 13.92 21.44 -36.61
N GLY A 319 14.25 22.51 -35.88
CA GLY A 319 13.93 22.70 -34.47
C GLY A 319 14.80 21.89 -33.50
N LYS A 320 14.40 21.86 -32.23
CA LYS A 320 15.17 21.28 -31.12
C LYS A 320 15.56 19.82 -31.32
N MET A 321 14.64 19.04 -31.88
CA MET A 321 14.81 17.61 -32.15
C MET A 321 15.25 17.31 -33.59
N GLN A 322 15.52 18.34 -34.40
CA GLN A 322 15.90 18.25 -35.82
C GLN A 322 14.99 17.27 -36.60
N VAL A 323 13.68 17.51 -36.55
CA VAL A 323 12.71 16.68 -37.27
C VAL A 323 12.64 17.12 -38.73
N MET A 324 12.68 16.17 -39.66
CA MET A 324 12.49 16.44 -41.08
C MET A 324 11.06 16.90 -41.38
N PRO A 325 10.82 17.87 -42.28
CA PRO A 325 9.47 18.33 -42.62
C PRO A 325 8.53 17.21 -43.06
N GLY A 326 9.05 16.23 -43.82
CA GLY A 326 8.31 15.03 -44.20
C GLY A 326 7.90 14.18 -42.99
N THR A 327 8.84 13.88 -42.09
CA THR A 327 8.58 13.17 -40.84
C THR A 327 7.64 13.94 -39.92
N ASN A 328 7.66 15.27 -39.96
CA ASN A 328 6.76 16.10 -39.16
C ASN A 328 5.30 15.96 -39.63
N LEU A 329 5.08 15.77 -40.94
CA LEU A 329 3.75 15.64 -41.55
C LEU A 329 3.27 14.19 -41.64
N ASP A 330 4.19 13.24 -41.80
CA ASP A 330 3.91 11.81 -41.86
C ASP A 330 5.07 11.01 -41.22
N PRO A 331 5.08 10.90 -39.88
CA PRO A 331 6.16 10.21 -39.17
C PRO A 331 6.06 8.68 -39.28
N GLY A 332 4.89 8.12 -39.60
CA GLY A 332 4.65 6.68 -39.55
C GLY A 332 4.82 6.06 -38.16
N PHE A 333 4.92 4.73 -38.09
CA PHE A 333 5.23 3.95 -36.87
C PHE A 333 4.27 4.16 -35.67
N GLY A 334 3.03 4.58 -35.93
CA GLY A 334 2.05 4.89 -34.90
C GLY A 334 2.28 6.23 -34.19
N VAL A 335 3.19 7.05 -34.71
CA VAL A 335 3.43 8.43 -34.24
C VAL A 335 2.40 9.35 -34.88
N ARG A 336 1.79 10.22 -34.09
CA ARG A 336 0.85 11.22 -34.60
C ARG A 336 1.61 12.34 -35.33
N ALA A 337 1.21 12.64 -36.57
CA ALA A 337 1.68 13.79 -37.32
C ALA A 337 1.51 15.11 -36.54
N ALA A 338 2.35 16.09 -36.82
CA ALA A 338 2.24 17.41 -36.21
C ALA A 338 0.90 18.05 -36.55
N LYS A 339 0.20 18.57 -35.55
CA LYS A 339 -1.10 19.27 -35.77
C LYS A 339 -0.90 20.62 -36.50
N ASP A 340 0.27 21.22 -36.31
CA ASP A 340 0.66 22.50 -36.88
C ASP A 340 2.20 22.58 -37.04
N ASN A 341 2.70 23.73 -37.50
CA ASN A 341 4.13 23.95 -37.71
C ASN A 341 4.86 24.53 -36.49
N SER A 342 4.24 24.54 -35.30
CA SER A 342 4.83 25.10 -34.09
C SER A 342 6.08 24.36 -33.64
N ASP A 343 6.96 25.08 -32.94
CA ASP A 343 8.19 24.53 -32.35
C ASP A 343 7.85 23.39 -31.38
N ALA A 344 6.76 23.53 -30.60
CA ALA A 344 6.27 22.53 -29.65
C ALA A 344 5.84 21.23 -30.32
N GLU A 345 5.07 21.30 -31.41
CA GLU A 345 4.64 20.08 -32.13
C GLU A 345 5.78 19.39 -32.85
N ARG A 346 6.74 20.14 -33.39
CA ARG A 346 7.97 19.55 -33.96
C ARG A 346 8.76 18.80 -32.89
N THR A 347 8.90 19.37 -31.70
CA THR A 347 9.57 18.70 -30.58
C THR A 347 8.80 17.47 -30.11
N ARG A 348 7.46 17.53 -30.02
CA ARG A 348 6.61 16.37 -29.71
C ARG A 348 6.80 15.25 -30.74
N VAL A 349 6.70 15.55 -32.04
CA VAL A 349 6.90 14.53 -33.10
C VAL A 349 8.28 13.91 -33.00
N GLY A 350 9.33 14.71 -32.74
CA GLY A 350 10.68 14.19 -32.53
C GLY A 350 10.78 13.25 -31.34
N ARG A 351 10.18 13.60 -30.20
CA ARG A 351 10.10 12.73 -29.02
C ARG A 351 9.37 11.42 -29.34
N ASP A 352 8.16 11.52 -29.88
CA ASP A 352 7.31 10.35 -30.16
C ASP A 352 7.94 9.43 -31.21
N TYR A 353 8.61 10.00 -32.22
CA TYR A 353 9.37 9.26 -33.21
C TYR A 353 10.54 8.49 -32.59
N LEU A 354 11.29 9.10 -31.68
CA LEU A 354 12.34 8.41 -30.92
C LEU A 354 11.76 7.28 -30.04
N ALA A 355 10.58 7.48 -29.43
CA ALA A 355 9.88 6.45 -28.65
C ALA A 355 9.51 5.25 -29.54
N ALA A 356 8.97 5.53 -30.73
CA ALA A 356 8.60 4.51 -31.70
C ALA A 356 9.82 3.72 -32.16
N MET A 357 10.97 4.38 -32.39
CA MET A 357 12.22 3.69 -32.73
C MET A 357 12.72 2.83 -31.57
N LEU A 358 12.71 3.33 -30.33
CA LEU A 358 13.10 2.55 -29.16
C LEU A 358 12.24 1.30 -28.99
N LYS A 359 10.92 1.43 -29.16
CA LYS A 359 9.98 0.29 -29.13
C LYS A 359 10.24 -0.70 -30.27
N ARG A 360 10.47 -0.22 -31.50
CA ARG A 360 10.73 -1.06 -32.69
C ARG A 360 11.97 -1.93 -32.51
N TYR A 361 13.03 -1.41 -31.89
CA TYR A 361 14.30 -2.10 -31.70
C TYR A 361 14.44 -2.79 -30.34
N GLY A 362 13.32 -3.14 -29.70
CA GLY A 362 13.31 -3.94 -28.48
C GLY A 362 13.95 -3.25 -27.27
N GLY A 363 13.90 -1.92 -27.23
CA GLY A 363 14.49 -1.13 -26.14
C GLY A 363 15.99 -0.86 -26.27
N ASP A 364 16.61 -1.14 -27.42
CA ASP A 364 18.03 -0.85 -27.66
C ASP A 364 18.26 0.62 -28.05
N PRO A 365 18.87 1.46 -27.18
CA PRO A 365 19.07 2.88 -27.46
C PRO A 365 20.00 3.15 -28.65
N ALA A 366 21.00 2.29 -28.87
CA ALA A 366 21.96 2.46 -29.96
C ALA A 366 21.26 2.26 -31.32
N LYS A 367 20.40 1.24 -31.43
CA LYS A 367 19.59 1.02 -32.63
C LYS A 367 18.53 2.10 -32.81
N ALA A 368 17.92 2.58 -31.73
CA ALA A 368 16.95 3.66 -31.78
C ALA A 368 17.55 4.96 -32.34
N TRP A 369 18.71 5.40 -31.85
CA TRP A 369 19.41 6.58 -32.41
C TRP A 369 19.93 6.36 -33.83
N ALA A 370 20.37 5.15 -34.15
CA ALA A 370 20.76 4.83 -35.52
C ALA A 370 19.57 5.02 -36.47
N ALA A 371 18.39 4.57 -36.07
CA ALA A 371 17.18 4.68 -36.87
C ALA A 371 16.63 6.11 -36.91
N TYR A 372 16.75 6.84 -35.80
CA TYR A 372 16.41 8.26 -35.72
C TYR A 372 17.25 9.09 -36.71
N ASN A 373 18.54 8.81 -36.82
CA ASN A 373 19.47 9.55 -37.68
C ASN A 373 19.49 9.07 -39.14
N ALA A 374 19.53 7.75 -39.38
CA ALA A 374 19.72 7.18 -40.72
C ALA A 374 18.45 6.57 -41.35
N GLY A 375 17.35 6.57 -40.62
CA GLY A 375 16.09 5.93 -40.99
C GLY A 375 16.05 4.43 -40.64
N PRO A 376 14.89 3.90 -40.20
CA PRO A 376 14.77 2.52 -39.72
C PRO A 376 15.06 1.46 -40.79
N GLY A 377 14.69 1.69 -42.05
CA GLY A 377 14.96 0.73 -43.13
C GLY A 377 16.46 0.44 -43.32
N ARG A 378 17.31 1.46 -43.20
CA ARG A 378 18.77 1.32 -43.32
C ARG A 378 19.38 0.56 -42.14
N VAL A 379 18.77 0.71 -40.96
CA VAL A 379 19.17 -0.02 -39.74
C VAL A 379 18.71 -1.48 -39.82
N ASP A 380 17.50 -1.72 -40.33
CA ASP A 380 16.96 -3.07 -40.54
C ASP A 380 17.87 -3.86 -41.50
N ASP A 381 18.30 -3.26 -42.61
CA ASP A 381 19.25 -3.86 -43.56
C ASP A 381 20.63 -4.15 -42.92
N ALA A 382 21.13 -3.21 -42.10
CA ALA A 382 22.39 -3.37 -41.40
C ALA A 382 22.36 -4.52 -40.37
N ILE A 383 21.22 -4.69 -39.68
CA ILE A 383 21.00 -5.78 -38.72
C ILE A 383 20.86 -7.12 -39.44
N ALA A 384 20.07 -7.17 -40.52
CA ALA A 384 19.86 -8.39 -41.32
C ALA A 384 21.16 -8.94 -41.90
N GLY A 385 22.13 -8.06 -42.18
CA GLY A 385 23.45 -8.43 -42.67
C GLY A 385 24.34 -9.20 -41.67
N GLY A 386 24.02 -9.23 -40.38
CA GLY A 386 24.76 -9.93 -39.33
C GLY A 386 26.12 -9.33 -38.93
N GLY A 387 26.65 -9.70 -37.76
CA GLY A 387 27.92 -9.19 -37.23
C GLY A 387 27.82 -7.81 -36.56
N ASP A 388 28.87 -6.98 -36.65
CA ASP A 388 28.87 -5.59 -36.17
C ASP A 388 28.01 -4.70 -37.10
N TRP A 389 26.70 -4.68 -36.86
CA TRP A 389 25.72 -3.93 -37.63
C TRP A 389 26.03 -2.42 -37.70
N LEU A 390 26.61 -1.85 -36.63
CA LEU A 390 26.93 -0.42 -36.58
C LEU A 390 28.01 -0.06 -37.60
N SER A 391 28.99 -0.93 -37.83
CA SER A 391 30.04 -0.72 -38.85
C SER A 391 29.51 -0.53 -40.28
N ARG A 392 28.31 -1.07 -40.58
CA ARG A 392 27.65 -1.02 -41.90
C ARG A 392 26.88 0.28 -42.14
N LEU A 393 26.70 1.11 -41.12
CA LEU A 393 26.04 2.41 -41.24
C LEU A 393 27.04 3.51 -41.64
N PRO A 394 26.55 4.62 -42.24
CA PRO A 394 27.40 5.77 -42.59
C PRO A 394 28.22 6.28 -41.40
N LYS A 395 29.40 6.84 -41.67
CA LYS A 395 30.30 7.34 -40.62
C LYS A 395 29.59 8.33 -39.68
N GLU A 396 28.80 9.24 -40.25
CA GLU A 396 27.99 10.21 -39.50
C GLU A 396 27.08 9.53 -38.48
N THR A 397 26.31 8.54 -38.89
CA THR A 397 25.43 7.77 -37.99
C THR A 397 26.21 7.00 -36.94
N ARG A 398 27.36 6.41 -37.29
CA ARG A 398 28.21 5.72 -36.30
C ARG A 398 28.73 6.66 -35.24
N ASP A 399 29.20 7.84 -35.65
CA ASP A 399 29.71 8.86 -34.72
C ASP A 399 28.56 9.43 -33.86
N TYR A 400 27.39 9.65 -34.46
CA TYR A 400 26.16 10.09 -33.77
C TYR A 400 25.71 9.10 -32.71
N VAL A 401 25.62 7.81 -33.05
CA VAL A 401 25.26 6.73 -32.11
C VAL A 401 26.30 6.62 -30.99
N LYS A 402 27.61 6.63 -31.31
CA LYS A 402 28.66 6.59 -30.29
C LYS A 402 28.59 7.78 -29.34
N LYS A 403 28.39 8.99 -29.87
CA LYS A 403 28.22 10.21 -29.08
C LYS A 403 27.00 10.12 -28.17
N ASN A 404 25.86 9.71 -28.68
CA ASN A 404 24.61 9.66 -27.91
C ASN A 404 24.59 8.51 -26.89
N VAL A 405 25.10 7.33 -27.26
CA VAL A 405 25.27 6.21 -26.32
C VAL A 405 26.26 6.58 -25.22
N ALA A 406 27.36 7.29 -25.53
CA ALA A 406 28.26 7.80 -24.50
C ALA A 406 27.58 8.86 -23.62
N ALA A 407 26.80 9.77 -24.21
CA ALA A 407 26.10 10.82 -23.48
C ALA A 407 24.97 10.29 -22.57
N VAL A 408 24.26 9.24 -22.99
CA VAL A 408 23.23 8.58 -22.17
C VAL A 408 23.82 7.54 -21.21
N GLY A 409 24.90 6.87 -21.60
CA GLY A 409 25.73 6.10 -20.67
C GLY A 409 26.29 6.98 -19.55
N GLY A 410 26.49 8.27 -19.83
CA GLY A 410 26.78 9.32 -18.84
C GLY A 410 25.55 10.00 -18.20
N GLY A 411 24.33 9.69 -18.64
CA GLY A 411 23.12 10.48 -18.33
C GLY A 411 21.94 9.73 -17.68
N ALA A 412 21.82 8.40 -17.81
CA ALA A 412 20.75 7.61 -17.16
C ALA A 412 21.19 6.30 -16.48
N GLY A 413 22.50 6.02 -16.50
CA GLY A 413 23.12 4.94 -15.76
C GLY A 413 24.48 5.35 -15.21
N ALA A 414 24.76 6.65 -15.17
CA ALA A 414 25.61 7.14 -14.12
C ALA A 414 24.84 6.79 -12.82
N GLN A 415 25.26 5.70 -12.19
CA GLN A 415 25.72 5.87 -10.83
C GLN A 415 26.63 7.10 -10.91
N GLN A 416 26.03 8.31 -10.75
CA GLN A 416 26.76 9.55 -10.71
C GLN A 416 27.77 9.24 -9.63
N SER A 417 29.05 9.05 -10.00
CA SER A 417 30.11 9.01 -9.01
C SER A 417 29.86 10.23 -8.17
N ALA A 418 29.43 10.02 -6.93
CA ALA A 418 28.61 11.01 -6.27
C ALA A 418 29.28 12.37 -6.32
N ARG A 419 28.61 13.34 -6.94
CA ARG A 419 29.19 14.66 -7.08
C ARG A 419 29.38 15.21 -5.68
N THR A 420 30.57 15.72 -5.42
CA THR A 420 30.78 16.45 -4.18
C THR A 420 30.29 17.86 -4.41
N TRP A 421 29.22 18.22 -3.69
CA TRP A 421 28.58 19.51 -3.82
C TRP A 421 29.16 20.51 -2.83
N ASP A 422 29.49 21.71 -3.31
CA ASP A 422 29.60 22.88 -2.44
C ASP A 422 28.22 23.54 -2.37
N LYS A 423 27.47 23.22 -1.31
CA LYS A 423 26.13 23.75 -1.09
C LYS A 423 26.08 25.29 -1.10
N ALA A 424 27.11 25.94 -0.57
CA ALA A 424 27.17 27.41 -0.54
C ALA A 424 27.36 27.97 -1.96
N ALA A 425 28.22 27.34 -2.76
CA ALA A 425 28.40 27.72 -4.17
C ALA A 425 27.13 27.48 -5.00
N VAL A 426 26.44 26.36 -4.80
CA VAL A 426 25.16 26.06 -5.47
C VAL A 426 24.11 27.12 -5.12
N TYR A 427 24.00 27.49 -3.85
CA TYR A 427 23.05 28.51 -3.40
C TYR A 427 23.37 29.88 -4.00
N ALA A 428 24.65 30.24 -4.06
CA ALA A 428 25.09 31.50 -4.67
C ALA A 428 24.73 31.57 -6.17
N GLN A 429 24.81 30.45 -6.91
CA GLN A 429 24.38 30.40 -8.31
C GLN A 429 22.88 30.54 -8.46
N ILE A 430 22.09 29.87 -7.61
CA ILE A 430 20.64 30.00 -7.59
C ILE A 430 20.24 31.45 -7.28
N ASP A 431 20.87 32.08 -6.30
CA ASP A 431 20.61 33.48 -5.94
C ASP A 431 20.98 34.43 -7.06
N ALA A 432 22.15 34.26 -7.70
CA ALA A 432 22.58 35.07 -8.83
C ALA A 432 21.64 34.95 -10.04
N LEU A 433 21.16 33.72 -10.33
CA LEU A 433 20.19 33.48 -11.40
C LEU A 433 18.83 34.11 -11.06
N ALA A 434 18.40 33.98 -9.79
CA ALA A 434 17.16 34.56 -9.29
C ALA A 434 17.16 36.09 -9.34
N ASP A 435 18.27 36.73 -9.00
CA ASP A 435 18.43 38.19 -9.09
C ASP A 435 18.45 38.66 -10.56
N LYS A 436 19.14 37.93 -11.43
CA LYS A 436 19.22 38.23 -12.87
C LYS A 436 17.86 38.15 -13.57
N GLU A 437 17.04 37.17 -13.21
CA GLU A 437 15.74 36.90 -13.85
C GLU A 437 14.54 37.46 -13.05
N GLY A 438 14.78 38.12 -11.91
CA GLY A 438 13.73 38.74 -11.10
C GLY A 438 12.75 37.72 -10.49
N TRP A 439 13.24 36.60 -9.96
CA TRP A 439 12.38 35.56 -9.37
C TRP A 439 11.71 36.02 -8.08
N SER A 440 10.51 35.48 -7.80
CA SER A 440 9.85 35.68 -6.51
C SER A 440 10.62 34.98 -5.38
N PRO A 441 10.48 35.44 -4.11
CA PRO A 441 11.10 34.78 -2.95
C PRO A 441 10.75 33.29 -2.85
N GLU A 442 9.52 32.91 -3.18
CA GLU A 442 9.04 31.53 -3.09
C GLU A 442 9.68 30.63 -4.14
N ARG A 443 9.86 31.12 -5.38
CA ARG A 443 10.54 30.36 -6.45
C ARG A 443 12.01 30.13 -6.13
N ARG A 444 12.68 31.17 -5.61
CA ARG A 444 14.08 31.12 -5.17
C ARG A 444 14.25 30.06 -4.07
N GLU A 445 13.40 30.09 -3.05
CA GLU A 445 13.48 29.13 -1.94
C GLU A 445 13.19 27.70 -2.39
N ARG A 446 12.18 27.47 -3.24
CA ARG A 446 11.91 26.13 -3.80
C ARG A 446 13.09 25.56 -4.59
N SER A 447 13.79 26.40 -5.35
CA SER A 447 14.97 25.97 -6.10
C SER A 447 16.10 25.54 -5.17
N LYS A 448 16.29 26.24 -4.03
CA LYS A 448 17.23 25.84 -2.97
C LYS A 448 16.83 24.55 -2.28
N LEU A 449 15.53 24.37 -1.98
CA LEU A 449 15.02 23.12 -1.42
C LEU A 449 15.20 21.93 -2.37
N TRP A 450 15.06 22.14 -3.68
CA TRP A 450 15.39 21.13 -4.68
C TRP A 450 16.88 20.79 -4.67
N ALA A 451 17.75 21.82 -4.62
CA ALA A 451 19.19 21.63 -4.48
C ALA A 451 19.54 20.78 -3.25
N ASP A 452 18.91 21.03 -2.10
CA ASP A 452 19.10 20.24 -0.88
C ASP A 452 18.74 18.77 -1.05
N LYS A 453 17.64 18.49 -1.75
CA LYS A 453 17.24 17.10 -2.05
C LYS A 453 18.27 16.40 -2.92
N GLU A 454 18.77 17.07 -3.96
CA GLU A 454 19.72 16.48 -4.89
C GLU A 454 21.10 16.28 -4.24
N ILE A 455 21.57 17.26 -3.45
CA ILE A 455 22.81 17.14 -2.67
C ILE A 455 22.72 15.96 -1.70
N ALA A 456 21.64 15.86 -0.93
CA ALA A 456 21.45 14.77 0.03
C ALA A 456 21.37 13.40 -0.67
N ARG A 457 20.73 13.34 -1.85
CA ARG A 457 20.65 12.14 -2.68
C ARG A 457 22.04 11.69 -3.12
N ASP A 458 22.86 12.60 -3.63
CA ASP A 458 24.21 12.31 -4.09
C ASP A 458 25.12 11.94 -2.92
N GLU A 459 25.06 12.63 -1.79
CA GLU A 459 25.79 12.25 -0.57
C GLU A 459 25.45 10.83 -0.11
N GLN A 460 24.17 10.45 -0.16
CA GLN A 460 23.73 9.09 0.16
C GLN A 460 24.22 8.05 -0.86
N LEU A 461 24.26 8.41 -2.14
CA LEU A 461 24.84 7.56 -3.19
C LEU A 461 26.35 7.38 -2.95
N LYS A 462 27.06 8.46 -2.60
CA LYS A 462 28.48 8.44 -2.25
C LYS A 462 28.76 7.47 -1.12
N ALA A 463 28.03 7.63 -0.01
CA ALA A 463 28.21 6.79 1.17
C ALA A 463 27.98 5.31 0.82
N ARG A 464 26.97 5.00 0.00
CA ARG A 464 26.72 3.63 -0.46
C ARG A 464 27.82 3.08 -1.37
N GLU A 465 28.38 3.91 -2.25
CA GLU A 465 29.52 3.54 -3.10
C GLU A 465 30.78 3.28 -2.28
N GLU A 466 31.10 4.18 -1.33
CA GLU A 466 32.24 4.06 -0.43
C GLU A 466 32.11 2.81 0.46
N ASP A 467 30.93 2.53 1.03
CA ASP A 467 30.65 1.32 1.80
C ASP A 467 30.78 0.03 0.97
N ALA A 468 30.41 0.09 -0.33
CA ALA A 468 30.58 -1.03 -1.24
C ALA A 468 32.07 -1.24 -1.57
N ALA A 469 32.78 -0.17 -1.91
CA ALA A 469 34.21 -0.19 -2.19
C ALA A 469 35.02 -0.68 -1.00
N GLU A 470 34.68 -0.27 0.23
CA GLU A 470 35.36 -0.71 1.44
C GLU A 470 35.15 -2.21 1.71
N ARG A 471 33.96 -2.75 1.41
CA ARG A 471 33.72 -4.20 1.48
C ARG A 471 34.50 -4.97 0.42
N GLU A 472 34.57 -4.45 -0.81
CA GLU A 472 35.37 -5.04 -1.89
C GLU A 472 36.87 -5.02 -1.57
N ALA A 473 37.38 -3.88 -1.08
CA ALA A 473 38.76 -3.72 -0.63
C ALA A 473 39.10 -4.69 0.50
N SER A 474 38.20 -4.82 1.49
CA SER A 474 38.37 -5.74 2.61
C SER A 474 38.48 -7.18 2.10
N ALA A 475 37.55 -7.61 1.25
CA ALA A 475 37.56 -8.96 0.68
C ALA A 475 38.79 -9.21 -0.21
N TRP A 476 39.25 -8.20 -0.95
CA TRP A 476 40.44 -8.29 -1.79
C TRP A 476 41.71 -8.42 -0.94
N VAL A 477 41.92 -7.57 0.06
CA VAL A 477 43.07 -7.66 0.98
C VAL A 477 43.08 -9.02 1.70
N MET A 478 41.91 -9.50 2.12
CA MET A 478 41.78 -10.82 2.72
C MET A 478 42.24 -11.94 1.78
N LYS A 479 42.04 -11.85 0.46
CA LYS A 479 42.49 -12.88 -0.49
C LYS A 479 43.96 -12.75 -0.90
N ASN A 480 44.58 -11.59 -0.67
CA ASN A 480 45.92 -11.28 -1.17
C ASN A 480 46.92 -11.13 0.00
N SER A 481 47.55 -12.23 0.40
CA SER A 481 48.52 -12.26 1.51
C SER A 481 49.80 -11.44 1.25
N GLY A 482 50.10 -11.10 0.00
CA GLY A 482 51.21 -10.23 -0.39
C GLY A 482 50.90 -8.73 -0.35
N PHE A 483 49.72 -8.33 0.16
CA PHE A 483 49.31 -6.93 0.22
C PHE A 483 50.23 -6.10 1.12
N THR A 484 51.05 -5.25 0.52
CA THR A 484 52.13 -4.47 1.16
C THR A 484 52.17 -3.02 0.70
N ASP A 485 51.41 -2.66 -0.34
CA ASP A 485 51.26 -1.30 -0.83
C ASP A 485 49.84 -1.08 -1.40
N LEU A 486 49.28 0.12 -1.23
CA LEU A 486 47.93 0.44 -1.70
C LEU A 486 47.79 0.36 -3.23
N SER A 487 48.87 0.59 -3.99
CA SER A 487 48.87 0.48 -5.46
C SER A 487 48.68 -0.94 -5.98
N GLN A 488 48.87 -1.96 -5.13
CA GLN A 488 48.58 -3.35 -5.49
C GLN A 488 47.07 -3.62 -5.57
N MET A 489 46.25 -2.79 -4.89
CA MET A 489 44.80 -2.87 -4.97
C MET A 489 44.33 -2.37 -6.35
N PRO A 490 43.40 -3.07 -7.03
CA PRO A 490 42.86 -2.62 -8.30
C PRO A 490 42.34 -1.19 -8.22
N ALA A 491 42.66 -0.36 -9.22
CA ALA A 491 42.20 1.03 -9.30
C ALA A 491 40.66 1.14 -9.19
N SER A 492 39.95 0.16 -9.76
CA SER A 492 38.48 0.05 -9.68
C SER A 492 37.92 -0.09 -8.25
N ILE A 493 38.74 -0.48 -7.27
CA ILE A 493 38.37 -0.54 -5.85
C ILE A 493 38.97 0.66 -5.12
N ARG A 494 40.28 0.89 -5.30
CA ARG A 494 41.05 1.93 -4.61
C ARG A 494 40.48 3.33 -4.82
N ASP A 495 40.08 3.67 -6.04
CA ASP A 495 39.66 5.02 -6.40
C ASP A 495 38.24 5.35 -5.89
N ARG A 496 37.46 4.33 -5.49
CA ARG A 496 36.13 4.48 -4.87
C ARG A 496 36.16 4.49 -3.34
N LEU A 497 37.32 4.27 -2.73
CA LEU A 497 37.47 4.35 -1.28
C LEU A 497 37.45 5.81 -0.82
N SER A 498 36.81 6.07 0.32
CA SER A 498 36.95 7.35 1.00
C SER A 498 38.42 7.61 1.38
N PRO A 499 38.85 8.89 1.52
CA PRO A 499 40.20 9.23 1.95
C PRO A 499 40.60 8.52 3.26
N GLU A 500 39.68 8.41 4.21
CA GLU A 500 39.88 7.73 5.49
C GLU A 500 40.06 6.22 5.31
N ALA A 501 39.30 5.60 4.41
CA ALA A 501 39.46 4.19 4.08
C ALA A 501 40.80 3.92 3.37
N GLN A 502 41.22 4.78 2.43
CA GLN A 502 42.53 4.69 1.79
C GLN A 502 43.67 4.75 2.81
N LEU A 503 43.60 5.67 3.78
CA LEU A 503 44.56 5.76 4.87
C LEU A 503 44.60 4.48 5.71
N ARG A 504 43.43 3.92 6.08
CA ARG A 504 43.36 2.66 6.84
C ARG A 504 44.02 1.49 6.10
N TYR A 505 43.78 1.35 4.80
CA TYR A 505 44.39 0.30 3.99
C TYR A 505 45.88 0.53 3.73
N MET A 506 46.33 1.78 3.59
CA MET A 506 47.74 2.11 3.52
C MET A 506 48.48 1.70 4.79
N GLU A 507 47.89 1.94 5.96
CA GLU A 507 48.46 1.50 7.24
C GLU A 507 48.47 -0.04 7.38
N ALA A 508 47.46 -0.73 6.85
CA ALA A 508 47.43 -2.19 6.78
C ALA A 508 48.54 -2.76 5.89
N ALA A 509 48.73 -2.16 4.72
CA ALA A 509 49.83 -2.47 3.81
C ALA A 509 51.20 -2.30 4.48
N LYS A 510 51.42 -1.19 5.19
CA LYS A 510 52.67 -0.94 5.95
C LYS A 510 52.93 -2.02 7.01
N ARG A 511 51.90 -2.43 7.75
CA ARG A 511 52.02 -3.52 8.76
C ARG A 511 52.42 -4.85 8.13
N ASN A 512 51.87 -5.17 6.97
CA ASN A 512 52.22 -6.39 6.24
C ASN A 512 53.62 -6.32 5.60
N ALA A 513 54.08 -5.14 5.18
CA ALA A 513 55.40 -4.95 4.56
C ALA A 513 56.56 -5.15 5.55
N ALA A 514 56.32 -4.86 6.83
CA ALA A 514 57.27 -5.06 7.92
C ALA A 514 56.58 -5.82 9.08
N PRO A 515 56.34 -7.14 8.92
CA PRO A 515 55.55 -7.91 9.88
C PRO A 515 56.29 -7.97 11.22
N LYS A 516 55.65 -7.46 12.26
CA LYS A 516 56.07 -7.67 13.65
C LYS A 516 55.43 -8.95 14.17
N GLU A 517 56.08 -9.63 15.12
CA GLU A 517 55.47 -10.78 15.79
C GLU A 517 54.22 -10.30 16.54
N VAL A 518 53.04 -10.74 16.08
CA VAL A 518 51.76 -10.42 16.71
C VAL A 518 51.34 -11.62 17.55
N PRO A 519 51.20 -11.49 18.88
CA PRO A 519 50.75 -12.58 19.72
C PRO A 519 49.32 -12.97 19.36
N ALA A 520 49.03 -14.27 19.43
CA ALA A 520 47.64 -14.76 19.40
C ALA A 520 46.86 -14.18 20.59
N ASN A 521 45.58 -13.90 20.37
CA ASN A 521 44.68 -13.16 21.26
C ASN A 521 45.18 -11.73 21.54
N GLY A 522 45.75 -11.08 20.52
CA GLY A 522 46.12 -9.66 20.63
C GLY A 522 44.89 -8.75 20.82
N PRO A 523 45.06 -7.51 21.35
CA PRO A 523 43.96 -6.59 21.65
C PRO A 523 43.02 -6.34 20.47
N THR A 524 43.54 -6.26 19.23
CA THR A 524 42.71 -6.05 18.04
C THR A 524 41.83 -7.24 17.70
N ALA A 525 42.35 -8.47 17.84
CA ALA A 525 41.57 -9.69 17.61
C ALA A 525 40.47 -9.85 18.67
N LEU A 526 40.78 -9.56 19.94
CA LEU A 526 39.81 -9.57 21.03
C LEU A 526 38.74 -8.51 20.85
N ALA A 527 39.10 -7.27 20.52
CA ALA A 527 38.15 -6.19 20.29
C ALA A 527 37.15 -6.53 19.18
N LEU A 528 37.61 -7.07 18.04
CA LEU A 528 36.71 -7.50 16.96
C LEU A 528 35.86 -8.71 17.35
N THR A 529 36.42 -9.63 18.12
CA THR A 529 35.66 -10.77 18.66
C THR A 529 34.55 -10.30 19.60
N LEU A 530 34.85 -9.36 20.51
CA LEU A 530 33.87 -8.73 21.39
C LEU A 530 32.84 -7.92 20.60
N LYS A 531 33.24 -7.17 19.57
CA LYS A 531 32.33 -6.46 18.68
C LYS A 531 31.33 -7.41 18.01
N SER A 532 31.79 -8.58 17.56
CA SER A 532 30.92 -9.62 17.00
C SER A 532 29.88 -10.17 17.98
N ILE A 533 30.12 -10.00 19.28
CA ILE A 533 29.27 -10.49 20.37
C ILE A 533 28.29 -9.40 20.81
N TYR A 534 28.80 -8.22 21.14
CA TYR A 534 28.04 -7.14 21.78
C TYR A 534 27.46 -6.12 20.79
N GLU A 535 28.06 -5.98 19.61
CA GLU A 535 27.66 -5.03 18.56
C GLU A 535 27.55 -5.76 17.19
N PRO A 536 26.66 -6.77 17.05
CA PRO A 536 26.65 -7.66 15.90
C PRO A 536 26.39 -6.94 14.57
N GLU A 537 25.55 -5.90 14.54
CA GLU A 537 25.32 -5.11 13.32
C GLU A 537 26.56 -4.28 12.97
N GLY A 538 27.24 -3.69 13.95
CA GLY A 538 28.50 -2.99 13.75
C GLY A 538 29.64 -3.92 13.31
N PHE A 539 29.67 -5.16 13.79
CA PHE A 539 30.63 -6.16 13.31
C PHE A 539 30.30 -6.65 11.90
N LYS A 540 29.01 -6.76 11.53
CA LYS A 540 28.61 -7.15 10.17
C LYS A 540 29.00 -6.12 9.12
N SER A 541 29.11 -4.84 9.45
CA SER A 541 29.59 -3.80 8.52
C SER A 541 31.12 -3.62 8.53
N GLU A 542 31.83 -4.25 9.47
CA GLU A 542 33.27 -4.04 9.67
C GLU A 542 34.14 -4.46 8.47
N ALA A 543 35.11 -3.61 8.12
CA ALA A 543 36.05 -3.85 7.03
C ALA A 543 37.27 -4.65 7.51
N LEU A 544 37.09 -5.95 7.74
CA LEU A 544 38.12 -6.81 8.34
C LEU A 544 39.49 -6.75 7.64
N GLY A 545 39.55 -6.59 6.31
CA GLY A 545 40.82 -6.47 5.57
C GLY A 545 41.67 -5.26 5.97
N ALA A 546 41.09 -4.19 6.53
CA ALA A 546 41.84 -3.05 7.06
C ALA A 546 42.69 -3.41 8.30
N TYR A 547 42.39 -4.54 8.94
CA TYR A 547 43.13 -5.06 10.10
C TYR A 547 44.24 -6.06 9.73
N ALA A 548 44.53 -6.23 8.44
CA ALA A 548 45.66 -7.03 8.01
C ALA A 548 46.97 -6.55 8.67
N GLY A 549 47.78 -7.52 9.14
CA GLY A 549 49.02 -7.29 9.85
C GLY A 549 48.88 -6.81 11.30
N SER A 550 47.65 -6.65 11.83
CA SER A 550 47.41 -6.26 13.24
C SER A 550 46.97 -7.41 14.16
N MET A 551 46.72 -8.59 13.58
CA MET A 551 46.41 -9.84 14.27
C MET A 551 46.95 -11.01 13.46
N THR A 552 46.93 -12.22 14.02
CA THR A 552 47.36 -13.39 13.27
C THR A 552 46.42 -13.66 12.09
N ARG A 553 46.97 -14.27 11.03
CA ARG A 553 46.19 -14.58 9.84
C ARG A 553 45.01 -15.50 10.12
N ALA A 554 45.23 -16.50 10.98
CA ALA A 554 44.20 -17.45 11.38
C ALA A 554 43.03 -16.78 12.14
N GLU A 555 43.31 -15.80 13.00
CA GLU A 555 42.28 -15.04 13.71
C GLU A 555 41.46 -14.20 12.75
N LEU A 556 42.13 -13.52 11.81
CA LEU A 556 41.47 -12.67 10.83
C LEU A 556 40.54 -13.49 9.90
N GLU A 557 40.99 -14.67 9.47
CA GLU A 557 40.18 -15.61 8.68
C GLU A 557 39.00 -16.17 9.50
N SER A 558 39.22 -16.52 10.77
CA SER A 558 38.17 -16.96 11.69
C SER A 558 37.08 -15.90 11.86
N LEU A 559 37.47 -14.63 12.07
CA LEU A 559 36.57 -13.49 12.15
C LEU A 559 35.80 -13.26 10.84
N ALA A 560 36.45 -13.43 9.69
CA ALA A 560 35.81 -13.32 8.38
C ALA A 560 34.76 -14.41 8.14
N VAL A 561 35.05 -15.66 8.51
CA VAL A 561 34.07 -16.77 8.47
C VAL A 561 32.89 -16.47 9.39
N ARG A 562 33.15 -15.96 10.60
CA ARG A 562 32.11 -15.57 11.56
C ARG A 562 31.25 -14.44 11.02
N GLN A 563 31.84 -13.40 10.44
CA GLN A 563 31.12 -12.27 9.82
C GLN A 563 30.25 -12.73 8.63
N ALA A 564 30.79 -13.60 7.77
CA ALA A 564 30.05 -14.15 6.64
C ALA A 564 28.80 -14.95 7.09
N ARG A 565 28.95 -15.84 8.08
CA ARG A 565 27.81 -16.60 8.66
C ARG A 565 26.75 -15.66 9.24
N MET A 566 27.17 -14.63 9.97
CA MET A 566 26.25 -13.65 10.56
C MET A 566 25.46 -12.85 9.51
N ARG A 567 26.00 -12.62 8.32
CA ARG A 567 25.29 -11.93 7.22
C ARG A 567 24.26 -12.83 6.52
N THR A 568 24.43 -14.16 6.54
CA THR A 568 23.61 -15.12 5.80
C THR A 568 22.54 -15.83 6.63
N GLU A 569 22.74 -16.01 7.94
CA GLU A 569 21.82 -16.77 8.80
C GLU A 569 20.66 -15.89 9.32
N LYS A 570 19.41 -16.42 9.28
CA LYS A 570 18.26 -15.79 9.94
C LYS A 570 18.53 -15.66 11.45
N PRO A 571 18.04 -14.61 12.13
CA PRO A 571 18.31 -14.33 13.55
C PRO A 571 17.67 -15.38 14.48
N LYS A 572 18.19 -16.61 14.49
CA LYS A 572 17.80 -17.68 15.42
C LYS A 572 18.63 -17.64 16.71
N ASP A 573 19.85 -17.11 16.63
CA ASP A 573 20.80 -17.07 17.74
C ASP A 573 20.66 -15.82 18.65
N THR A 574 19.83 -14.83 18.27
CA THR A 574 19.76 -13.55 19.00
C THR A 574 19.40 -13.72 20.48
N ARG A 575 18.44 -14.60 20.82
CA ARG A 575 18.05 -14.86 22.22
C ARG A 575 19.17 -15.53 23.02
N MET A 576 19.92 -16.45 22.41
CA MET A 576 21.04 -17.13 23.07
C MET A 576 22.18 -16.18 23.36
N ARG A 577 22.53 -15.35 22.37
CA ARG A 577 23.55 -14.31 22.54
C ARG A 577 23.13 -13.33 23.62
N SER A 578 21.90 -12.80 23.58
CA SER A 578 21.36 -11.89 24.59
C SER A 578 21.36 -12.50 25.99
N GLY A 579 21.00 -13.79 26.12
CA GLY A 579 21.04 -14.49 27.40
C GLY A 579 22.46 -14.65 27.96
N ILE A 580 23.42 -15.02 27.11
CA ILE A 580 24.83 -15.13 27.50
C ILE A 580 25.42 -13.75 27.86
N THR A 581 25.23 -12.73 27.01
CA THR A 581 25.73 -11.38 27.28
C THR A 581 25.09 -10.81 28.54
N GLY A 582 23.79 -11.04 28.75
CA GLY A 582 23.07 -10.61 29.95
C GLY A 582 23.63 -11.25 31.22
N ALA A 583 23.90 -12.56 31.20
CA ALA A 583 24.49 -13.26 32.34
C ALA A 583 25.93 -12.82 32.63
N ILE A 584 26.74 -12.54 31.60
CA ILE A 584 28.10 -11.98 31.78
C ILE A 584 28.03 -10.58 32.38
N SER A 585 27.22 -9.67 31.83
CA SER A 585 27.05 -8.32 32.36
C SER A 585 26.49 -8.31 33.78
N TRP A 586 25.54 -9.20 34.07
CA TRP A 586 25.03 -9.40 35.43
C TRP A 586 26.14 -9.89 36.37
N GLY A 587 26.95 -10.85 35.94
CA GLY A 587 28.06 -11.40 36.72
C GLY A 587 29.18 -10.40 37.01
N GLU A 588 29.52 -9.53 36.07
CA GLU A 588 30.48 -8.43 36.27
C GLU A 588 29.96 -7.39 37.28
N LYS A 589 28.63 -7.21 37.35
CA LYS A 589 28.00 -6.20 38.22
C LYS A 589 27.66 -6.73 39.61
N TYR A 590 27.24 -7.99 39.72
CA TYR A 590 26.63 -8.58 40.93
C TYR A 590 27.24 -9.92 41.35
N GLY A 591 28.10 -10.53 40.52
CA GLY A 591 28.71 -11.84 40.79
C GLY A 591 29.93 -11.82 41.71
N GLY A 592 30.36 -10.63 42.16
CA GLY A 592 31.53 -10.44 43.04
C GLY A 592 32.89 -10.77 42.42
N LEU A 593 32.92 -10.85 41.10
CA LEU A 593 34.12 -10.98 40.29
C LEU A 593 34.64 -9.57 39.96
N GLY A 594 35.95 -9.41 39.82
CA GLY A 594 36.53 -8.18 39.26
C GLY A 594 36.08 -8.00 37.80
N LYS A 595 36.18 -6.77 37.28
CA LYS A 595 35.87 -6.48 35.87
C LYS A 595 36.72 -7.39 34.97
N PHE A 596 36.08 -8.14 34.08
CA PHE A 596 36.79 -9.02 33.18
C PHE A 596 37.58 -8.21 32.16
N ASN A 597 38.83 -8.61 31.92
CA ASN A 597 39.57 -8.13 30.76
C ASN A 597 39.02 -8.78 29.47
N GLU A 598 39.49 -8.31 28.32
CA GLU A 598 38.96 -8.76 27.03
C GLU A 598 39.15 -10.25 26.80
N ASP A 599 40.30 -10.82 27.20
CA ASP A 599 40.60 -12.26 27.15
C ASP A 599 39.58 -13.08 27.94
N GLN A 600 39.33 -12.66 29.19
CA GLN A 600 38.39 -13.33 30.08
C GLN A 600 36.97 -13.28 29.53
N ARG A 601 36.55 -12.14 28.96
CA ARG A 601 35.21 -12.00 28.36
C ARG A 601 35.03 -12.92 27.16
N VAL A 602 36.02 -12.97 26.26
CA VAL A 602 35.97 -13.85 25.08
C VAL A 602 35.95 -15.32 25.51
N ALA A 603 36.80 -15.71 26.47
CA ALA A 603 36.87 -17.09 26.95
C ALA A 603 35.58 -17.53 27.66
N ILE A 604 35.05 -16.70 28.56
CA ILE A 604 33.79 -16.99 29.28
C ILE A 604 32.64 -17.10 28.29
N TYR A 605 32.53 -16.15 27.35
CA TYR A 605 31.49 -16.19 26.32
C TYR A 605 31.58 -17.46 25.46
N GLY A 606 32.78 -17.83 25.00
CA GLY A 606 32.99 -19.02 24.17
C GLY A 606 32.58 -20.31 24.87
N LEU A 607 32.92 -20.47 26.15
CA LEU A 607 32.49 -21.63 26.95
C LEU A 607 30.97 -21.66 27.10
N MET A 608 30.37 -20.53 27.49
CA MET A 608 28.91 -20.43 27.62
C MET A 608 28.18 -20.71 26.31
N GLU A 609 28.67 -20.23 25.18
CA GLU A 609 28.08 -20.48 23.86
C GLU A 609 28.16 -21.97 23.49
N SER A 610 29.32 -22.59 23.69
CA SER A 610 29.53 -24.02 23.39
C SER A 610 28.56 -24.90 24.19
N ASP A 611 28.37 -24.57 25.46
CA ASP A 611 27.52 -25.34 26.34
C ASP A 611 26.03 -25.03 26.18
N ALA A 612 25.67 -23.77 25.89
CA ALA A 612 24.31 -23.38 25.56
C ALA A 612 23.81 -24.17 24.34
N ARG A 613 24.65 -24.30 23.30
CA ARG A 613 24.34 -25.10 22.11
C ARG A 613 24.14 -26.58 22.44
N ARG A 614 24.95 -27.16 23.34
CA ARG A 614 24.80 -28.53 23.82
C ARG A 614 23.50 -28.74 24.62
N LEU A 615 23.16 -27.81 25.51
CA LEU A 615 21.94 -27.87 26.33
C LEU A 615 20.65 -27.63 25.54
N SER A 616 20.73 -26.87 24.45
CA SER A 616 19.57 -26.51 23.62
C SER A 616 19.16 -27.57 22.59
N ALA A 617 19.92 -28.67 22.43
CA ALA A 617 19.68 -29.78 21.49
C ALA A 617 19.22 -29.30 20.10
N ASP A 618 20.16 -28.74 19.32
CA ASP A 618 19.92 -28.15 17.99
C ASP A 618 18.86 -27.04 17.94
N GLY A 619 18.69 -26.27 19.04
CA GLY A 619 17.81 -25.10 19.10
C GLY A 619 16.34 -25.41 19.41
N LYS A 620 16.04 -26.62 19.90
CA LYS A 620 14.66 -27.06 20.20
C LYS A 620 14.20 -26.75 21.62
N LYS A 621 15.13 -26.52 22.56
CA LYS A 621 14.82 -26.13 23.94
C LYS A 621 15.24 -24.68 24.19
N GLU A 622 14.30 -23.84 24.58
CA GLU A 622 14.59 -22.48 25.03
C GLU A 622 15.24 -22.52 26.42
N LEU A 623 16.41 -21.89 26.55
CA LEU A 623 17.12 -21.74 27.82
C LEU A 623 16.55 -20.54 28.58
N THR A 624 16.35 -20.74 29.88
CA THR A 624 15.88 -19.69 30.80
C THR A 624 17.03 -18.82 31.29
N GLU A 625 16.74 -17.69 31.93
CA GLU A 625 17.76 -16.86 32.60
C GLU A 625 18.57 -17.65 33.63
N GLN A 626 17.93 -18.57 34.35
CA GLN A 626 18.62 -19.44 35.32
C GLN A 626 19.60 -20.39 34.65
N ASP A 627 19.27 -20.89 33.46
CA ASP A 627 20.18 -21.73 32.66
C ASP A 627 21.40 -20.92 32.23
N TYR A 628 21.23 -19.69 31.72
CA TYR A 628 22.36 -18.83 31.35
C TYR A 628 23.22 -18.43 32.55
N LEU A 629 22.61 -18.19 33.71
CA LEU A 629 23.36 -17.98 34.95
C LEU A 629 24.16 -19.23 35.31
N ALA A 630 23.58 -20.43 35.25
CA ALA A 630 24.27 -21.70 35.50
C ALA A 630 25.45 -21.94 34.53
N LEU A 631 25.27 -21.62 33.25
CA LEU A 631 26.32 -21.63 32.24
C LEU A 631 27.46 -20.67 32.59
N PHE A 632 27.12 -19.45 33.01
CA PHE A 632 28.09 -18.45 33.48
C PHE A 632 28.87 -18.93 34.70
N LYS A 633 28.21 -19.59 35.65
CA LYS A 633 28.86 -20.21 36.83
C LYS A 633 29.91 -21.21 36.43
N ARG A 634 29.62 -22.07 35.44
CA ARG A 634 30.56 -23.07 34.96
C ARG A 634 31.73 -22.42 34.22
N ALA A 635 31.44 -21.51 33.28
CA ALA A 635 32.47 -20.84 32.49
C ALA A 635 33.48 -20.06 33.36
N THR A 636 33.02 -19.40 34.42
CA THR A 636 33.89 -18.67 35.36
C THR A 636 34.68 -19.54 36.33
N ARG A 637 34.40 -20.86 36.42
CA ARG A 637 35.25 -21.83 37.13
C ARG A 637 36.42 -22.31 36.26
N GLU A 638 36.24 -22.29 34.95
CA GLU A 638 37.22 -22.75 33.96
C GLU A 638 38.15 -21.62 33.50
N VAL A 639 37.66 -20.37 33.49
CA VAL A 639 38.45 -19.18 33.19
C VAL A 639 38.97 -18.57 34.50
N PRO A 640 40.29 -18.41 34.69
CA PRO A 640 40.83 -17.75 35.88
C PRO A 640 40.35 -16.30 36.01
N THR A 641 39.56 -16.02 37.05
CA THR A 641 39.05 -14.68 37.38
C THR A 641 39.68 -14.14 38.66
N THR A 642 39.85 -12.83 38.75
CA THR A 642 40.25 -12.15 39.98
C THR A 642 39.01 -11.72 40.76
N THR A 643 39.05 -11.89 42.07
CA THR A 643 38.06 -11.28 42.96
C THR A 643 38.40 -9.81 43.19
N TRP A 644 37.40 -8.98 43.48
CA TRP A 644 37.54 -7.56 43.83
C TRP A 644 38.51 -7.25 44.99
N TYR A 645 38.97 -8.26 45.73
CA TYR A 645 39.93 -8.15 46.82
C TYR A 645 41.34 -8.67 46.50
N GLY A 646 41.66 -8.93 45.23
CA GLY A 646 43.03 -9.20 44.78
C GLY A 646 43.55 -10.63 45.02
N GLY A 647 42.69 -11.58 45.37
CA GLY A 647 43.04 -13.01 45.48
C GLY A 647 42.68 -13.81 44.22
N SER A 648 43.61 -14.64 43.75
CA SER A 648 43.41 -15.65 42.69
C SER A 648 42.49 -16.77 43.20
N SER A 649 41.18 -16.55 43.15
CA SER A 649 40.15 -17.55 43.44
C SER A 649 39.26 -17.73 42.21
N THR A 650 39.18 -18.96 41.71
CA THR A 650 38.41 -19.39 40.53
C THR A 650 36.91 -19.57 40.81
N ARG A 651 36.38 -18.95 41.86
CA ARG A 651 34.99 -19.17 42.31
C ARG A 651 34.19 -17.88 42.38
N PRO A 652 33.10 -17.74 41.60
CA PRO A 652 32.13 -16.64 41.77
C PRO A 652 31.41 -16.66 43.13
N ILE A 653 30.86 -15.51 43.57
CA ILE A 653 30.32 -15.31 44.94
C ILE A 653 29.32 -16.38 45.40
N TYR A 654 28.54 -16.94 44.49
CA TYR A 654 27.50 -17.92 44.82
C TYR A 654 28.02 -19.33 45.13
N ASP A 655 29.29 -19.63 44.86
CA ASP A 655 30.00 -20.89 45.20
C ASP A 655 31.03 -20.71 46.32
N MET A 656 31.03 -19.56 47.00
CA MET A 656 31.93 -19.30 48.13
C MET A 656 31.40 -19.96 49.40
N GLY A 657 32.16 -20.91 49.98
CA GLY A 657 31.96 -21.33 51.37
C GLY A 657 32.37 -20.23 52.34
N ALA A 658 31.95 -20.29 53.61
CA ALA A 658 32.25 -19.25 54.59
C ALA A 658 33.74 -18.89 54.63
N SER A 659 34.63 -19.86 54.47
CA SER A 659 36.09 -19.71 54.43
C SER A 659 36.59 -18.62 53.48
N ASN A 660 35.83 -18.28 52.44
CA ASN A 660 36.22 -17.33 51.42
C ASN A 660 35.68 -15.90 51.68
N ILE A 661 34.78 -15.72 52.64
CA ILE A 661 34.29 -14.40 53.08
C ILE A 661 35.35 -13.76 53.99
N PRO A 662 35.69 -12.46 53.83
CA PRO A 662 36.66 -11.80 54.71
C PRO A 662 36.30 -11.98 56.18
N ALA A 663 37.29 -12.28 57.03
CA ALA A 663 37.05 -12.65 58.43
C ALA A 663 36.23 -11.59 59.21
N ALA A 664 36.47 -10.31 58.93
CA ALA A 664 35.71 -9.20 59.51
C ALA A 664 34.23 -9.21 59.09
N THR A 665 33.94 -9.60 57.85
CA THR A 665 32.59 -9.69 57.29
C THR A 665 31.87 -10.95 57.78
N ARG A 666 32.57 -12.10 57.85
CA ARG A 666 32.06 -13.31 58.51
C ARG A 666 31.63 -13.03 59.94
N LYS A 667 32.47 -12.31 60.70
CA LYS A 667 32.18 -11.96 62.10
C LYS A 667 30.91 -11.12 62.21
N LYS A 668 30.73 -10.11 61.33
CA LYS A 668 29.52 -9.28 61.31
C LYS A 668 28.26 -10.09 60.99
N ILE A 669 28.34 -11.02 60.04
CA ILE A 669 27.23 -11.92 59.71
C ILE A 669 26.91 -12.84 60.89
N ALA A 670 27.94 -13.41 61.52
CA ALA A 670 27.80 -14.25 62.69
C ALA A 670 27.17 -13.51 63.89
N ASP A 671 27.62 -12.29 64.16
CA ASP A 671 27.08 -11.45 65.23
C ASP A 671 25.60 -11.07 64.96
N ALA A 672 25.26 -10.76 63.71
CA ALA A 672 23.89 -10.49 63.30
C ALA A 672 22.99 -11.73 63.44
N TYR A 673 23.47 -12.90 62.98
CA TYR A 673 22.73 -14.15 63.07
C TYR A 673 22.52 -14.58 64.53
N ARG A 674 23.55 -14.46 65.38
CA ARG A 674 23.46 -14.75 66.82
C ARG A 674 22.46 -13.84 67.52
N LYS A 675 22.40 -12.56 67.13
CA LYS A 675 21.41 -11.61 67.68
C LYS A 675 19.98 -11.98 67.30
N THR A 676 19.77 -12.53 66.10
CA THR A 676 18.43 -12.88 65.60
C THR A 676 17.96 -14.26 66.05
N TYR A 677 18.84 -15.25 66.09
CA TYR A 677 18.49 -16.66 66.29
C TYR A 677 19.10 -17.27 67.57
N GLY A 678 19.79 -16.47 68.38
CA GLY A 678 20.36 -16.88 69.67
C GLY A 678 21.49 -17.91 69.61
N THR A 679 21.93 -18.29 68.41
CA THR A 679 22.91 -19.35 68.15
C THR A 679 23.93 -18.90 67.11
N ASP A 680 25.12 -19.51 67.14
CA ASP A 680 26.14 -19.25 66.13
C ASP A 680 25.78 -19.90 64.80
N PRO A 681 25.88 -19.17 63.67
CA PRO A 681 25.58 -19.76 62.38
C PRO A 681 26.66 -20.76 61.98
N THR A 682 26.25 -21.82 61.28
CA THR A 682 27.17 -22.69 60.58
C THR A 682 27.82 -21.96 59.40
N ASP A 683 28.95 -22.47 58.90
CA ASP A 683 29.61 -21.93 57.70
C ASP A 683 28.66 -21.87 56.49
N GLU A 684 27.74 -22.83 56.38
CA GLU A 684 26.69 -22.84 55.35
C GLU A 684 25.72 -21.65 55.54
N GLN A 685 25.31 -21.36 56.78
CA GLN A 685 24.40 -20.26 57.11
C GLN A 685 25.06 -18.88 56.92
N VAL A 686 26.36 -18.76 57.21
CA VAL A 686 27.13 -17.54 56.94
C VAL A 686 27.25 -17.29 55.44
N ALA A 687 27.57 -18.34 54.67
CA ALA A 687 27.62 -18.26 53.21
C ALA A 687 26.24 -17.94 52.62
N ASP A 688 25.16 -18.52 53.15
CA ASP A 688 23.81 -18.31 52.66
C ASP A 688 23.29 -16.90 52.95
N TYR A 689 23.54 -16.37 54.15
CA TYR A 689 23.22 -14.99 54.50
C TYR A 689 23.96 -13.99 53.60
N TRP A 690 25.25 -14.24 53.33
CA TRP A 690 26.03 -13.41 52.41
C TRP A 690 25.43 -13.41 50.99
N ARG A 691 25.09 -14.59 50.45
CA ARG A 691 24.45 -14.73 49.14
C ARG A 691 23.13 -13.95 49.07
N ARG A 692 22.29 -14.00 50.11
CA ARG A 692 20.98 -13.33 50.12
C ARG A 692 21.06 -11.80 50.25
N VAL A 693 22.08 -11.28 50.93
CA VAL A 693 22.21 -9.84 51.21
C VAL A 693 22.96 -9.11 50.10
N TYR A 694 23.93 -9.76 49.46
CA TYR A 694 24.83 -9.12 48.48
C TYR A 694 24.58 -9.54 47.02
N ALA A 695 23.77 -10.56 46.74
CA ALA A 695 23.36 -10.95 45.38
C ALA A 695 21.96 -10.45 44.98
N LYS A 696 21.45 -9.37 45.61
CA LYS A 696 20.22 -8.69 45.21
C LYS A 696 20.46 -7.64 44.14
#